data_AF-C5BZR8-F1
#
_entry.id   AF-C5BZR8-F1
#
_cell.length_a   1.000
_cell.length_b   1.000
_cell.length_c   1.000
_cell.angle_alpha   90.00
_cell.angle_beta   90.00
_cell.angle_gamma   90.00
#
_symmetry.space_group_name_H-M   'P 1'
#
loop_
_entity.id
_entity.type
_entity.pdbx_description
1 polymer ?
#
loop_
_entity_poly.entity_id
_entity_poly.type
_entity_poly.pdbx_seq_one_letter_code
_entity_poly.pdbx_strand_id
1 'polypeptide(L)'
;MHTPAPVQITLSAPAPGPFGEIDSGILKVRAAAVPEGAPPARAVLDGDLDLPLGPRAELRYAVRPHVSPGDPAYSATWVAVDVELDDGTTLAASGATDARGVALTPAAQAAARHLVAGQWNLVRVPLGPVAGRRVRAIHLACSPPADAELDLAAVEVVDSFAADDARSLVDRVETRRGTHSDGSFSRGNTVPAVARPNGFQLVVPMTDATTDRWLYEWGPAGGLALQGIGVSHIPSPWMGDRNQLAIMPVPLPGPDARASDVPREPGARALPFSHAEEEARAHLYRVRLHPDSGDALDVAVTSAERALVLRTTLPAAGGAVVLDLVRGDGELRIAADGTVSGWVDGGSRLSAGRSRMFVAGSFDTAPDDVAGTDDAQPGSAVASFSAPVVELRLATSFLGAEQAAANLTEVSGSFDDVASATRAAWAQRLGGWSVEGASDDELTTLASNLYRLHLYPNAHHEPVETGGSPAPWHASPVLDGAPAVPGELYVNNGFWDTYRTAWPAYALLEPTRAARLVDGFVQQYREGGWVARWSSPGYADLMTGTSSDAAFADAVLKGVTVPDLPALYAAALRNATVVPPSPGVGRKGLATSAFRGYVDRRTPESVSWALESYLNDDAIARLADHLAEHASDALERRRLADEAAYLRTRAAEYVTLFDAGTGFFRGRSVGGAFDPADDPAFDPRTWGGDYTETNAWTHLFGVPHDVAGLAALLGGRTAFLERLGEFLGTPETGDTPGHYSGVIHEMVEAREVRLGQLGMSNQPAHHIPYLWAAAGDPATTQRLVREILDRLFVGSEIGQGYLGDEDNGEMSAWWLFSALGFYPMQVGAPVYVIGSPLFRSARVRLPGGDLVVDAPENSRENVYVQSLRVNGVEQADAWIAHDVLAAGAHLEFEMGPTPSAWGTPEAGATLPPSLTPWGSTPAARVDLTRDAVVTCGGEKVPWLVDDDATSDGELRGAVEVALAAPAVVGAYTLTSASDEAADPASWVLEGATDDGIWRVLDARDGEGFPWRRQVRPFGVATPGGPVARVRLRVLATAGGAAPRLAELELTAG
;
A
#
# COMPACT_ATOMS: atom_id res chain seq x y z
N MET A 1 20.22 43.72 -36.58
CA MET A 1 20.12 42.41 -35.91
C MET A 1 20.96 42.51 -34.65
N HIS A 2 20.33 42.75 -33.50
CA HIS A 2 21.02 42.62 -32.22
C HIS A 2 21.26 41.13 -31.99
N THR A 3 22.53 40.74 -31.94
CA THR A 3 22.93 39.45 -31.37
C THR A 3 22.36 39.41 -29.95
N PRO A 4 21.55 38.40 -29.59
CA PRO A 4 21.09 38.24 -28.22
C PRO A 4 22.29 38.24 -27.27
N ALA A 5 22.15 38.86 -26.10
CA ALA A 5 23.15 38.72 -25.05
C ALA A 5 23.35 37.21 -24.75
N PRO A 6 24.59 36.74 -24.48
CA PRO A 6 24.82 35.34 -24.16
C PRO A 6 23.96 34.98 -22.94
N VAL A 7 23.15 33.93 -23.06
CA VAL A 7 22.36 33.39 -21.95
C VAL A 7 23.33 33.06 -20.81
N GLN A 8 23.04 33.57 -19.61
CA GLN A 8 23.94 33.48 -18.46
C GLN A 8 23.60 32.28 -17.59
N ILE A 9 24.60 31.43 -17.34
CA ILE A 9 24.63 30.51 -16.20
C ILE A 9 25.51 31.16 -15.12
N THR A 10 24.99 31.27 -13.90
CA THR A 10 25.75 31.74 -12.74
C THR A 10 25.92 30.60 -11.74
N LEU A 11 27.16 30.36 -11.29
CA LEU A 11 27.52 29.32 -10.32
C LEU A 11 27.94 29.97 -8.99
N SER A 12 27.49 29.42 -7.85
CA SER A 12 27.98 29.81 -6.53
C SER A 12 29.32 29.14 -6.18
N ALA A 13 29.95 29.58 -5.08
CA ALA A 13 30.99 28.78 -4.43
C ALA A 13 30.37 27.48 -3.85
N PRO A 14 31.13 26.36 -3.78
CA PRO A 14 30.65 25.09 -3.23
C PRO A 14 30.35 25.20 -1.71
N ALA A 15 29.24 24.60 -1.24
CA ALA A 15 28.89 24.43 0.18
C ALA A 15 28.79 22.94 0.56
N PRO A 16 28.90 22.48 1.82
CA PRO A 16 28.87 21.04 2.15
C PRO A 16 27.68 20.28 1.51
N GLY A 17 27.96 19.14 0.88
CA GLY A 17 26.99 18.32 0.15
C GLY A 17 26.10 17.44 1.04
N PRO A 18 24.93 16.98 0.53
CA PRO A 18 23.99 16.15 1.28
C PRO A 18 24.39 14.66 1.32
N PHE A 19 25.32 14.23 0.46
CA PHE A 19 25.79 12.86 0.40
C PHE A 19 27.10 12.78 1.20
N GLY A 20 27.05 12.22 2.41
CA GLY A 20 28.22 12.01 3.27
C GLY A 20 29.33 11.13 2.67
N GLU A 21 29.22 10.75 1.40
CA GLU A 21 30.18 9.97 0.63
C GLU A 21 31.06 10.82 -0.30
N ILE A 22 30.72 12.10 -0.54
CA ILE A 22 31.35 12.88 -1.60
C ILE A 22 31.67 14.28 -1.08
N ASP A 23 32.97 14.58 -0.96
CA ASP A 23 33.55 15.86 -0.57
C ASP A 23 33.31 16.99 -1.63
N SER A 24 32.30 16.82 -2.49
CA SER A 24 31.90 17.77 -3.51
C SER A 24 30.90 18.75 -2.91
N GLY A 25 31.25 20.02 -2.84
CA GLY A 25 30.29 21.02 -2.39
C GLY A 25 29.15 21.22 -3.40
N ILE A 26 27.99 21.66 -2.89
CA ILE A 26 26.80 22.04 -3.64
C ILE A 26 27.08 23.31 -4.44
N LEU A 27 26.91 23.22 -5.75
CA LEU A 27 26.93 24.34 -6.68
C LEU A 27 25.50 24.81 -6.93
N LYS A 28 25.18 26.04 -6.52
CA LYS A 28 23.89 26.67 -6.89
C LYS A 28 24.00 27.20 -8.31
N VAL A 29 23.03 26.86 -9.14
CA VAL A 29 22.96 27.23 -10.55
C VAL A 29 21.74 28.13 -10.77
N ARG A 30 21.97 29.27 -11.41
CA ARG A 30 20.91 30.11 -11.99
C ARG A 30 21.06 30.12 -13.50
N ALA A 31 20.03 29.70 -14.21
CA ALA A 31 20.00 29.68 -15.67
C ALA A 31 18.88 30.60 -16.18
N ALA A 32 19.25 31.57 -17.02
CA ALA A 32 18.28 32.42 -17.68
C ALA A 32 17.51 31.67 -18.79
N ALA A 33 16.28 32.10 -19.07
CA ALA A 33 15.43 31.51 -20.10
C ALA A 33 16.14 31.45 -21.47
N VAL A 34 16.04 30.29 -22.14
CA VAL A 34 16.57 30.04 -23.48
C VAL A 34 15.42 30.06 -24.49
N PRO A 35 15.45 30.92 -25.53
CA PRO A 35 14.42 30.93 -26.56
C PRO A 35 14.29 29.57 -27.26
N GLU A 36 13.07 29.20 -27.62
CA GLU A 36 12.81 27.96 -28.35
C GLU A 36 13.67 27.87 -29.63
N GLY A 37 14.35 26.73 -29.81
CA GLY A 37 15.25 26.50 -30.95
C GLY A 37 16.64 27.14 -30.84
N ALA A 38 16.94 27.93 -29.79
CA ALA A 38 18.29 28.41 -29.52
C ALA A 38 19.18 27.27 -28.96
N PRO A 39 20.51 27.32 -29.17
CA PRO A 39 21.40 26.34 -28.56
C PRO A 39 21.39 26.45 -27.03
N PRO A 40 21.59 25.34 -26.29
CA PRO A 40 21.68 25.38 -24.83
C PRO A 40 22.77 26.33 -24.33
N ALA A 41 22.50 27.00 -23.21
CA ALA A 41 23.52 27.71 -22.46
C ALA A 41 24.51 26.68 -21.87
N ARG A 42 25.81 27.00 -21.91
CA ARG A 42 26.87 26.10 -21.40
C ARG A 42 27.77 26.80 -20.40
N ALA A 43 28.18 26.08 -19.37
CA ALA A 43 29.19 26.50 -18.41
C ALA A 43 30.17 25.35 -18.14
N VAL A 44 31.46 25.66 -18.02
CA VAL A 44 32.48 24.68 -17.63
C VAL A 44 32.38 24.49 -16.12
N LEU A 45 32.13 23.26 -15.67
CA LEU A 45 32.11 22.88 -14.26
C LEU A 45 33.53 22.55 -13.78
N ASP A 46 34.25 21.79 -14.60
CA ASP A 46 35.65 21.44 -14.40
C ASP A 46 36.39 21.47 -15.74
N GLY A 47 37.53 22.17 -15.78
CA GLY A 47 38.33 22.39 -16.97
C GLY A 47 39.77 21.93 -16.74
N ASP A 48 40.47 21.61 -17.83
CA ASP A 48 41.86 21.10 -17.80
C ASP A 48 42.02 19.69 -17.21
N LEU A 49 41.03 18.82 -17.44
CA LEU A 49 41.09 17.41 -17.09
C LEU A 49 41.98 16.61 -18.06
N ASP A 50 42.51 15.50 -17.55
CA ASP A 50 43.24 14.50 -18.33
C ASP A 50 42.92 13.09 -17.83
N LEU A 51 41.63 12.79 -17.72
CA LEU A 51 41.15 11.53 -17.13
C LEU A 51 41.03 10.46 -18.22
N PRO A 52 41.78 9.35 -18.16
CA PRO A 52 41.58 8.21 -19.06
C PRO A 52 40.22 7.56 -18.81
N LEU A 53 39.54 7.16 -19.89
CA LEU A 53 38.29 6.41 -19.80
C LEU A 53 38.54 4.91 -19.94
N GLY A 54 38.24 4.16 -18.88
CA GLY A 54 38.14 2.71 -18.92
C GLY A 54 36.81 2.24 -19.54
N PRO A 55 36.68 0.93 -19.84
CA PRO A 55 35.43 0.34 -20.34
C PRO A 55 34.26 0.44 -19.36
N ARG A 56 34.54 0.76 -18.09
CA ARG A 56 33.56 0.91 -17.01
C ARG A 56 33.53 2.31 -16.44
N ALA A 57 34.18 3.26 -17.11
CA ALA A 57 34.09 4.65 -16.71
C ALA A 57 32.64 5.12 -16.83
N GLU A 58 32.24 5.98 -15.89
CA GLU A 58 30.95 6.64 -15.91
C GLU A 58 31.08 8.07 -15.40
N LEU A 59 30.24 8.96 -15.93
CA LEU A 59 29.98 10.26 -15.32
C LEU A 59 28.81 10.09 -14.35
N ARG A 60 28.96 10.60 -13.14
CA ARG A 60 27.87 10.70 -12.15
C ARG A 60 27.66 12.16 -11.76
N TYR A 61 26.42 12.53 -11.52
CA TYR A 61 26.06 13.82 -10.92
C TYR A 61 24.71 13.75 -10.22
N ALA A 62 24.58 14.49 -9.13
CA ALA A 62 23.32 14.71 -8.44
C ALA A 62 22.79 16.10 -8.78
N VAL A 63 21.50 16.18 -9.10
CA VAL A 63 20.80 17.42 -9.43
C VAL A 63 19.53 17.56 -8.62
N ARG A 64 19.30 18.75 -8.05
CA ARG A 64 18.05 19.12 -7.39
C ARG A 64 17.43 20.32 -8.10
N PRO A 65 16.50 20.09 -9.05
CA PRO A 65 15.73 21.16 -9.68
C PRO A 65 14.88 21.87 -8.61
N HIS A 66 14.88 23.20 -8.56
CA HIS A 66 13.99 23.91 -7.63
C HIS A 66 12.58 24.00 -8.21
N VAL A 67 11.58 24.00 -7.32
CA VAL A 67 10.18 24.18 -7.70
C VAL A 67 9.91 25.68 -7.83
N SER A 68 9.54 26.12 -9.04
CA SER A 68 9.07 27.48 -9.29
C SER A 68 7.53 27.51 -9.21
N PRO A 69 6.91 28.30 -8.31
CA PRO A 69 5.46 28.39 -8.23
C PRO A 69 4.85 28.81 -9.57
N GLY A 70 3.86 28.05 -10.06
CA GLY A 70 3.17 28.34 -11.31
C GLY A 70 3.98 28.08 -12.58
N ASP A 71 5.06 27.30 -12.53
CA ASP A 71 5.82 26.86 -13.70
C ASP A 71 5.36 25.48 -14.20
N PRO A 72 4.46 25.41 -15.21
CA PRO A 72 3.98 24.13 -15.74
C PRO A 72 5.04 23.42 -16.60
N ALA A 73 6.13 24.09 -16.97
CA ALA A 73 7.16 23.56 -17.85
C ALA A 73 8.32 22.90 -17.09
N TYR A 74 8.30 22.97 -15.75
CA TYR A 74 9.35 22.44 -14.87
C TYR A 74 10.74 22.88 -15.34
N SER A 75 10.91 24.19 -15.52
CA SER A 75 12.04 24.80 -16.22
C SER A 75 13.39 24.38 -15.64
N ALA A 76 13.48 24.18 -14.33
CA ALA A 76 14.69 23.70 -13.65
C ALA A 76 15.13 22.27 -14.03
N THR A 77 14.28 21.49 -14.69
CA THR A 77 14.60 20.14 -15.17
C THR A 77 15.25 20.13 -16.56
N TRP A 78 15.32 21.27 -17.24
CA TRP A 78 15.99 21.42 -18.53
C TRP A 78 17.49 21.57 -18.36
N VAL A 79 18.12 20.49 -17.90
CA VAL A 79 19.52 20.43 -17.49
C VAL A 79 20.16 19.10 -17.88
N ALA A 80 21.41 19.13 -18.33
CA ALA A 80 22.23 17.95 -18.55
C ALA A 80 23.71 18.26 -18.23
N VAL A 81 24.45 17.27 -17.77
CA VAL A 81 25.91 17.34 -17.65
C VAL A 81 26.52 16.50 -18.77
N ASP A 82 27.49 17.08 -19.46
CA ASP A 82 28.14 16.53 -20.65
C ASP A 82 29.67 16.53 -20.43
N VAL A 83 30.39 15.63 -21.10
CA VAL A 83 31.86 15.60 -21.04
C VAL A 83 32.45 15.93 -22.40
N GLU A 84 33.54 16.69 -22.41
CA GLU A 84 34.35 16.96 -23.60
C GLU A 84 35.50 15.95 -23.66
N LEU A 85 35.68 15.35 -24.84
CA LEU A 85 36.71 14.37 -25.12
C LEU A 85 37.95 15.01 -25.74
N ASP A 86 39.05 14.28 -25.76
CA ASP A 86 40.36 14.68 -26.31
C ASP A 86 40.41 15.00 -27.81
N ASP A 87 39.34 14.77 -28.58
CA ASP A 87 39.20 15.24 -29.97
C ASP A 87 38.35 16.51 -30.11
N GLY A 88 37.93 17.11 -28.99
CA GLY A 88 37.08 18.30 -28.94
C GLY A 88 35.59 18.03 -29.19
N THR A 89 35.17 16.77 -29.33
CA THR A 89 33.75 16.40 -29.36
C THR A 89 33.19 16.28 -27.95
N THR A 90 31.87 16.44 -27.80
CA THR A 90 31.19 16.14 -26.53
C THR A 90 30.44 14.83 -26.60
N LEU A 91 30.24 14.20 -25.45
CA LEU A 91 29.57 12.91 -25.36
C LEU A 91 28.14 12.97 -25.90
N ALA A 92 27.40 14.04 -25.65
CA ALA A 92 26.07 14.26 -26.24
C ALA A 92 26.08 14.21 -27.77
N ALA A 93 27.13 14.73 -28.43
CA ALA A 93 27.25 14.73 -29.89
C ALA A 93 27.51 13.33 -30.48
N SER A 94 27.95 12.38 -29.67
CA SER A 94 28.15 10.98 -30.07
C SER A 94 26.85 10.15 -30.11
N GLY A 95 25.73 10.71 -29.64
CA GLY A 95 24.46 9.99 -29.48
C GLY A 95 24.39 9.15 -28.20
N ALA A 96 25.31 9.38 -27.25
CA ALA A 96 25.28 8.74 -25.95
C ALA A 96 24.03 9.10 -25.14
N THR A 97 23.68 8.20 -24.24
CA THR A 97 22.54 8.31 -23.34
C THR A 97 22.99 8.12 -21.89
N ASP A 98 22.17 8.56 -20.95
CA ASP A 98 22.34 8.19 -19.55
C ASP A 98 22.01 6.70 -19.32
N ALA A 99 22.18 6.22 -18.09
CA ALA A 99 21.90 4.84 -17.70
C ALA A 99 20.41 4.47 -17.88
N ARG A 100 19.54 5.47 -18.07
CA ARG A 100 18.13 5.33 -18.38
C ARG A 100 17.87 5.58 -19.88
N GLY A 101 18.86 5.45 -20.75
CA GLY A 101 18.65 5.55 -22.20
C GLY A 101 18.14 6.92 -22.69
N VAL A 102 18.23 7.98 -21.90
CA VAL A 102 17.82 9.34 -22.30
C VAL A 102 19.02 10.08 -22.86
N ALA A 103 18.83 10.78 -23.98
CA ALA A 103 19.90 11.57 -24.59
C ALA A 103 20.41 12.66 -23.63
N LEU A 104 21.72 12.95 -23.71
CA LEU A 104 22.41 13.91 -22.83
C LEU A 104 22.21 15.38 -23.28
N THR A 105 20.97 15.76 -23.54
CA THR A 105 20.60 17.15 -23.86
C THR A 105 19.56 17.65 -22.87
N PRO A 106 19.56 18.94 -22.51
CA PRO A 106 18.57 19.52 -21.61
C PRO A 106 17.12 19.24 -22.01
N ALA A 107 16.82 19.30 -23.32
CA ALA A 107 15.48 19.06 -23.84
C ALA A 107 15.06 17.60 -23.70
N ALA A 108 15.97 16.64 -23.95
CA ALA A 108 15.67 15.22 -23.80
C ALA A 108 15.47 14.83 -22.33
N GLN A 109 16.31 15.36 -21.43
CA GLN A 109 16.18 15.15 -19.99
C GLN A 109 14.85 15.70 -19.43
N ALA A 110 14.47 16.91 -19.84
CA ALA A 110 13.17 17.49 -19.50
C ALA A 110 12.00 16.68 -20.08
N ALA A 111 12.10 16.22 -21.32
CA ALA A 111 11.05 15.42 -21.98
C ALA A 111 10.85 14.05 -21.33
N ALA A 112 11.93 13.39 -20.91
CA ALA A 112 11.87 12.12 -20.18
C ALA A 112 11.24 12.27 -18.79
N ARG A 113 11.34 13.47 -18.20
CA ARG A 113 10.84 13.87 -16.87
C ARG A 113 11.14 12.85 -15.77
N HIS A 114 12.34 12.25 -15.80
CA HIS A 114 12.89 11.45 -14.69
C HIS A 114 13.32 12.33 -13.51
N LEU A 115 13.60 13.61 -13.76
CA LEU A 115 13.99 14.57 -12.72
C LEU A 115 12.77 15.09 -11.96
N VAL A 116 12.67 14.72 -10.69
CA VAL A 116 11.65 15.17 -9.74
C VAL A 116 12.07 16.53 -9.16
N ALA A 117 11.18 17.52 -9.21
CA ALA A 117 11.51 18.86 -8.71
C ALA A 117 11.40 18.90 -7.18
N GLY A 118 12.22 19.74 -6.54
CA GLY A 118 12.34 19.84 -5.09
C GLY A 118 13.15 18.71 -4.42
N GLN A 119 13.49 17.67 -5.18
CA GLN A 119 14.16 16.46 -4.72
C GLN A 119 15.53 16.30 -5.38
N TRP A 120 16.44 15.57 -4.71
CA TRP A 120 17.70 15.16 -5.33
C TRP A 120 17.47 14.05 -6.34
N ASN A 121 18.17 14.10 -7.47
CA ASN A 121 18.11 13.10 -8.53
C ASN A 121 19.53 12.69 -8.89
N LEU A 122 19.85 11.40 -8.77
CA LEU A 122 21.13 10.87 -9.24
C LEU A 122 21.02 10.49 -10.72
N VAL A 123 21.93 11.04 -11.52
CA VAL A 123 22.09 10.72 -12.94
C VAL A 123 23.45 10.07 -13.15
N ARG A 124 23.44 8.96 -13.89
CA ARG A 124 24.63 8.17 -14.23
C ARG A 124 24.69 8.06 -15.73
N VAL A 125 25.88 8.25 -16.29
CA VAL A 125 26.10 8.25 -17.74
C VAL A 125 27.24 7.28 -18.03
N PRO A 126 26.95 6.11 -18.61
CA PRO A 126 27.98 5.16 -19.01
C PRO A 126 28.92 5.77 -20.05
N LEU A 127 30.23 5.77 -19.76
CA LEU A 127 31.28 6.26 -20.68
C LEU A 127 31.99 5.10 -21.40
N GLY A 128 31.62 3.85 -21.12
CA GLY A 128 32.15 2.66 -21.78
C GLY A 128 32.15 2.71 -23.33
N PRO A 129 31.11 3.26 -24.00
CA PRO A 129 31.11 3.40 -25.46
C PRO A 129 32.28 4.23 -26.04
N VAL A 130 32.87 5.12 -25.22
CA VAL A 130 34.03 5.96 -25.59
C VAL A 130 35.29 5.57 -24.82
N ALA A 131 35.36 4.33 -24.33
CA ALA A 131 36.55 3.82 -23.65
C ALA A 131 37.82 3.95 -24.51
N GLY A 132 38.95 4.23 -23.85
CA GLY A 132 40.22 4.53 -24.50
C GLY A 132 40.40 6.00 -24.91
N ARG A 133 39.35 6.82 -24.83
CA ARG A 133 39.42 8.29 -24.94
C ARG A 133 39.80 8.92 -23.60
N ARG A 134 39.96 10.25 -23.57
CA ARG A 134 40.25 11.02 -22.35
C ARG A 134 39.26 12.17 -22.18
N VAL A 135 38.84 12.44 -20.95
CA VAL A 135 38.00 13.59 -20.59
C VAL A 135 38.89 14.82 -20.41
N ARG A 136 38.49 15.93 -21.05
CA ARG A 136 39.18 17.23 -21.02
C ARG A 136 38.45 18.29 -20.20
N ALA A 137 37.11 18.22 -20.18
CA ALA A 137 36.29 19.11 -19.38
C ALA A 137 34.93 18.47 -19.09
N ILE A 138 34.30 18.90 -18.01
CA ILE A 138 32.90 18.60 -17.69
C ILE A 138 32.10 19.89 -17.85
N HIS A 139 31.02 19.81 -18.61
CA HIS A 139 30.16 20.93 -18.98
C HIS A 139 28.77 20.76 -18.39
N LEU A 140 28.21 21.84 -17.87
CA LEU A 140 26.79 21.98 -17.61
C LEU A 140 26.11 22.58 -18.83
N ALA A 141 25.03 21.95 -19.30
CA ALA A 141 24.14 22.50 -20.31
C ALA A 141 22.76 22.74 -19.72
N CYS A 142 22.20 23.93 -19.96
CA CYS A 142 20.84 24.30 -19.55
C CYS A 142 20.06 24.89 -20.72
N SER A 143 18.77 24.57 -20.83
CA SER A 143 17.88 25.19 -21.84
C SER A 143 16.48 25.48 -21.30
N PRO A 144 16.35 26.13 -20.14
CA PRO A 144 15.06 26.28 -19.48
C PRO A 144 14.16 27.27 -20.26
N PRO A 145 12.85 27.00 -20.38
CA PRO A 145 11.92 27.90 -21.08
C PRO A 145 11.59 29.17 -20.27
N ALA A 146 11.81 29.16 -18.96
CA ALA A 146 11.78 30.32 -18.07
C ALA A 146 13.05 30.36 -17.21
N ASP A 147 13.28 31.45 -16.49
CA ASP A 147 14.40 31.52 -15.54
C ASP A 147 14.25 30.40 -14.49
N ALA A 148 15.35 29.70 -14.21
CA ALA A 148 15.34 28.52 -13.36
C ALA A 148 16.52 28.48 -12.39
N GLU A 149 16.27 27.91 -11.21
CA GLU A 149 17.28 27.61 -10.21
C GLU A 149 17.36 26.10 -9.97
N LEU A 150 18.57 25.58 -9.77
CA LEU A 150 18.83 24.20 -9.41
C LEU A 150 20.12 24.10 -8.59
N ASP A 151 20.26 23.02 -7.83
CA ASP A 151 21.51 22.68 -7.15
C ASP A 151 22.18 21.48 -7.85
N LEU A 152 23.51 21.50 -7.95
CA LEU A 152 24.33 20.40 -8.44
C LEU A 152 25.31 19.95 -7.36
N ALA A 153 25.53 18.64 -7.27
CA ALA A 153 26.53 18.03 -6.41
C ALA A 153 27.07 16.76 -7.08
N ALA A 154 28.14 16.19 -6.51
CA ALA A 154 28.67 14.88 -6.90
C ALA A 154 29.03 14.75 -8.39
N VAL A 155 29.50 15.84 -9.01
CA VAL A 155 29.87 15.85 -10.44
C VAL A 155 31.26 15.26 -10.60
N GLU A 156 31.35 14.01 -11.05
CA GLU A 156 32.62 13.31 -11.17
C GLU A 156 32.62 12.23 -12.27
N VAL A 157 33.81 11.93 -12.78
CA VAL A 157 34.05 10.77 -13.63
C VAL A 157 34.73 9.71 -12.80
N VAL A 158 34.06 8.58 -12.60
CA VAL A 158 34.57 7.46 -11.81
C VAL A 158 34.78 6.25 -12.71
N ASP A 159 35.83 5.48 -12.43
CA ASP A 159 35.98 4.15 -13.04
C ASP A 159 35.23 3.16 -12.16
N SER A 160 34.02 2.78 -12.59
CA SER A 160 33.12 1.98 -11.76
C SER A 160 33.64 0.54 -11.62
N PHE A 161 33.73 0.06 -10.38
CA PHE A 161 33.98 -1.36 -10.14
C PHE A 161 32.79 -2.19 -10.67
N ALA A 162 33.09 -3.41 -11.12
CA ALA A 162 32.18 -4.28 -11.87
C ALA A 162 30.78 -4.38 -11.23
N ALA A 163 29.72 -4.18 -12.03
CA ALA A 163 28.47 -4.87 -11.76
C ALA A 163 28.78 -6.37 -11.70
N ASP A 164 28.55 -6.99 -10.55
CA ASP A 164 28.65 -8.43 -10.42
C ASP A 164 27.33 -9.02 -10.93
N ASP A 165 27.32 -9.36 -12.23
CA ASP A 165 26.19 -10.00 -12.91
C ASP A 165 25.81 -11.34 -12.24
N ALA A 166 26.66 -11.91 -11.39
CA ALA A 166 26.40 -13.15 -10.65
C ALA A 166 25.65 -12.95 -9.32
N ARG A 167 25.32 -11.71 -8.90
CA ARG A 167 24.53 -11.47 -7.67
C ARG A 167 23.14 -12.10 -7.77
N SER A 168 22.81 -12.93 -6.78
CA SER A 168 21.47 -13.47 -6.61
C SER A 168 20.47 -12.36 -6.23
N LEU A 169 19.17 -12.58 -6.45
CA LEU A 169 18.14 -11.58 -6.10
C LEU A 169 18.20 -11.15 -4.63
N VAL A 170 18.50 -12.07 -3.70
CA VAL A 170 18.61 -11.71 -2.27
C VAL A 170 19.78 -10.75 -1.99
N ASP A 171 20.87 -10.82 -2.76
CA ASP A 171 22.02 -9.93 -2.62
C ASP A 171 21.80 -8.57 -3.31
N ARG A 172 20.71 -8.44 -4.07
CA ARG A 172 20.27 -7.21 -4.75
C ARG A 172 19.19 -6.46 -3.97
N VAL A 173 18.70 -7.00 -2.85
CA VAL A 173 17.75 -6.27 -2.01
C VAL A 173 18.46 -5.08 -1.37
N GLU A 174 17.95 -3.88 -1.66
CA GLU A 174 18.35 -2.63 -1.04
C GLU A 174 17.24 -2.16 -0.08
N THR A 175 17.46 -2.35 1.22
CA THR A 175 16.43 -2.05 2.23
C THR A 175 16.28 -0.56 2.50
N ARG A 176 17.25 0.27 2.08
CA ARG A 176 17.15 1.74 2.16
C ARG A 176 16.31 2.34 1.04
N ARG A 177 15.87 1.54 0.07
CA ARG A 177 14.93 1.99 -0.97
C ARG A 177 13.62 2.46 -0.32
N GLY A 178 13.36 3.76 -0.45
CA GLY A 178 12.21 4.50 0.06
C GLY A 178 12.43 5.28 1.36
N THR A 179 13.66 5.33 1.88
CA THR A 179 14.00 6.00 3.15
C THR A 179 14.44 7.46 2.99
N HIS A 180 14.60 7.95 1.76
CA HIS A 180 14.82 9.37 1.48
C HIS A 180 13.47 10.09 1.40
N SER A 181 12.76 10.04 2.51
CA SER A 181 11.39 10.52 2.68
C SER A 181 11.29 11.30 3.98
N ASP A 182 10.41 12.30 3.99
CA ASP A 182 10.03 13.02 5.20
C ASP A 182 8.51 13.28 5.20
N GLY A 183 8.01 13.98 6.22
CA GLY A 183 6.59 14.29 6.34
C GLY A 183 6.02 15.28 5.31
N SER A 184 6.86 15.85 4.45
CA SER A 184 6.47 16.78 3.39
C SER A 184 6.54 16.19 1.99
N PHE A 185 7.35 15.13 1.79
CA PHE A 185 7.48 14.44 0.52
C PHE A 185 7.96 13.00 0.71
N SER A 186 7.20 12.06 0.17
CA SER A 186 7.51 10.64 0.22
C SER A 186 8.23 10.15 -1.03
N ARG A 187 9.26 9.34 -0.78
CA ARG A 187 9.89 8.47 -1.79
C ARG A 187 9.66 7.00 -1.47
N GLY A 188 8.69 6.70 -0.59
CA GLY A 188 8.30 5.37 -0.15
C GLY A 188 7.93 5.31 1.33
N ASN A 189 8.37 6.29 2.14
CA ASN A 189 8.20 6.34 3.60
C ASN A 189 8.52 5.01 4.31
N THR A 190 9.61 4.38 3.89
CA THR A 190 10.01 3.05 4.37
C THR A 190 11.07 3.10 5.47
N VAL A 191 11.33 1.95 6.10
CA VAL A 191 12.49 1.72 6.99
C VAL A 191 13.42 0.63 6.44
N PRO A 192 14.74 0.71 6.68
CA PRO A 192 15.71 -0.32 6.28
C PRO A 192 15.73 -1.47 7.30
N ALA A 193 14.68 -2.30 7.25
CA ALA A 193 14.51 -3.39 8.20
C ALA A 193 15.33 -4.64 7.86
N VAL A 194 15.96 -5.22 8.87
CA VAL A 194 16.42 -6.62 8.88
C VAL A 194 15.35 -7.47 9.54
N ALA A 195 14.82 -8.44 8.82
CA ALA A 195 13.73 -9.29 9.30
C ALA A 195 13.69 -10.63 8.57
N ARG A 196 12.92 -11.58 9.12
CA ARG A 196 12.43 -12.73 8.36
C ARG A 196 11.26 -12.29 7.46
N PRO A 197 10.98 -13.00 6.35
CA PRO A 197 9.77 -12.73 5.57
C PRO A 197 8.50 -12.84 6.43
N ASN A 198 7.68 -11.79 6.46
CA ASN A 198 6.50 -11.64 7.33
C ASN A 198 6.83 -11.82 8.83
N GLY A 199 8.05 -11.46 9.23
CA GLY A 199 8.61 -11.76 10.55
C GLY A 199 7.90 -11.03 11.71
N PHE A 200 8.07 -11.55 12.93
CA PHE A 200 7.39 -11.07 14.13
C PHE A 200 7.89 -9.70 14.63
N GLN A 201 9.19 -9.43 14.45
CA GLN A 201 9.80 -8.14 14.75
C GLN A 201 10.65 -7.64 13.57
N LEU A 202 10.84 -6.33 13.50
CA LEU A 202 11.77 -5.66 12.60
C LEU A 202 12.99 -5.17 13.39
N VAL A 203 14.19 -5.28 12.81
CA VAL A 203 15.39 -4.62 13.33
C VAL A 203 15.75 -3.46 12.41
N VAL A 204 15.73 -2.24 12.93
CA VAL A 204 15.80 -1.00 12.13
C VAL A 204 16.91 -0.10 12.68
N PRO A 205 17.93 0.31 11.89
CA PRO A 205 18.83 1.39 12.31
C PRO A 205 18.04 2.69 12.46
N MET A 206 18.36 3.49 13.47
CA MET A 206 17.63 4.71 13.81
C MET A 206 18.54 5.92 13.68
N THR A 207 18.22 6.83 12.75
CA THR A 207 18.83 8.18 12.71
C THR A 207 18.12 9.15 13.64
N ASP A 208 16.88 8.85 14.03
CA ASP A 208 16.15 9.50 15.11
C ASP A 208 15.55 8.44 16.05
N ALA A 209 16.19 8.24 17.20
CA ALA A 209 15.72 7.31 18.24
C ALA A 209 14.86 8.03 19.31
N THR A 210 14.20 9.14 18.97
CA THR A 210 13.27 9.90 19.83
C THR A 210 11.83 9.88 19.31
N THR A 211 11.61 9.32 18.13
CA THR A 211 10.34 9.35 17.39
C THR A 211 9.78 7.95 17.19
N ASP A 212 8.45 7.85 17.07
CA ASP A 212 7.75 6.64 16.67
C ASP A 212 7.34 6.67 15.18
N ARG A 213 7.82 7.65 14.39
CA ARG A 213 7.40 7.86 13.00
C ARG A 213 8.52 7.67 11.97
N TRP A 214 9.39 8.66 11.78
CA TRP A 214 10.54 8.58 10.87
C TRP A 214 11.77 8.10 11.64
N LEU A 215 11.86 6.79 11.85
CA LEU A 215 12.97 6.19 12.61
C LEU A 215 14.32 6.36 11.90
N TYR A 216 14.29 6.31 10.56
CA TYR A 216 15.46 6.44 9.69
C TYR A 216 15.13 7.37 8.53
N GLU A 217 16.02 8.32 8.27
CA GLU A 217 16.02 9.14 7.06
C GLU A 217 17.36 8.95 6.35
N TRP A 218 17.34 8.81 5.03
CA TRP A 218 18.57 8.69 4.24
C TRP A 218 19.45 9.95 4.34
N GLY A 219 18.84 11.13 4.24
CA GLY A 219 19.57 12.40 4.23
C GLY A 219 18.97 13.42 5.21
N PRO A 220 19.03 13.19 6.53
CA PRO A 220 18.41 14.06 7.51
C PRO A 220 19.08 15.44 7.53
N ALA A 221 18.29 16.50 7.75
CA ALA A 221 18.77 17.88 7.75
C ALA A 221 19.88 18.18 8.78
N GLY A 222 19.96 17.37 9.86
CA GLY A 222 20.96 17.49 10.94
C GLY A 222 22.29 16.77 10.66
N GLY A 223 22.44 16.09 9.53
CA GLY A 223 23.59 15.25 9.20
C GLY A 223 23.39 13.78 9.57
N LEU A 224 24.07 12.91 8.84
CA LEU A 224 23.91 11.46 8.95
C LEU A 224 24.64 10.91 10.17
N ALA A 225 23.87 10.54 11.20
CA ALA A 225 24.38 9.94 12.42
C ALA A 225 23.40 8.87 12.94
N LEU A 226 23.95 7.77 13.46
CA LEU A 226 23.18 6.69 14.04
C LEU A 226 22.95 6.98 15.53
N GLN A 227 21.70 6.89 15.99
CA GLN A 227 21.30 7.06 17.38
C GLN A 227 20.94 5.73 18.08
N GLY A 228 20.77 4.67 17.30
CA GLY A 228 20.54 3.30 17.80
C GLY A 228 20.21 2.31 16.69
N ILE A 229 20.17 1.04 17.05
CA ILE A 229 19.59 -0.05 16.28
C ILE A 229 18.39 -0.54 17.09
N GLY A 230 17.20 -0.45 16.51
CA GLY A 230 15.97 -0.68 17.24
C GLY A 230 15.25 -1.97 16.91
N VAL A 231 14.54 -2.52 17.89
CA VAL A 231 13.43 -3.45 17.68
C VAL A 231 12.19 -2.62 17.40
N SER A 232 11.54 -2.88 16.27
CA SER A 232 10.44 -2.09 15.73
C SER A 232 9.31 -2.98 15.22
N HIS A 233 8.11 -2.43 15.18
CA HIS A 233 6.93 -3.02 14.56
C HIS A 233 6.23 -2.03 13.62
N ILE A 234 6.95 -0.99 13.18
CA ILE A 234 6.38 0.12 12.42
C ILE A 234 5.86 -0.37 11.06
N PRO A 235 4.58 -0.18 10.71
CA PRO A 235 4.09 -0.45 9.36
C PRO A 235 4.20 0.76 8.43
N SER A 236 4.11 1.97 8.98
CA SER A 236 4.27 3.25 8.29
C SER A 236 4.53 4.37 9.32
N PRO A 237 5.17 5.50 8.93
CA PRO A 237 5.35 6.64 9.82
C PRO A 237 4.03 7.28 10.27
N TRP A 238 2.96 7.13 9.49
CA TRP A 238 1.62 7.66 9.80
C TRP A 238 0.90 6.88 10.88
N MET A 239 1.01 5.55 10.82
CA MET A 239 0.55 4.66 11.90
C MET A 239 1.39 4.84 13.16
N GLY A 240 2.69 5.08 12.97
CA GLY A 240 3.69 5.08 14.01
C GLY A 240 3.99 3.68 14.54
N ASP A 241 5.02 3.60 15.37
CA ASP A 241 5.55 2.36 15.91
C ASP A 241 5.00 2.05 17.32
N ARG A 242 5.35 0.86 17.83
CA ARG A 242 5.02 0.36 19.17
C ARG A 242 6.11 -0.54 19.73
N ASN A 243 6.16 -0.57 21.07
CA ASN A 243 7.04 -1.44 21.85
C ASN A 243 8.51 -1.34 21.42
N GLN A 244 8.99 -0.12 21.20
CA GLN A 244 10.32 0.14 20.64
C GLN A 244 11.42 0.03 21.70
N LEU A 245 12.49 -0.70 21.34
CA LEU A 245 13.74 -0.76 22.09
C LEU A 245 14.86 -0.23 21.19
N ALA A 246 15.77 0.60 21.69
CA ALA A 246 16.97 1.02 20.99
C ALA A 246 18.24 0.44 21.64
N ILE A 247 19.18 0.00 20.81
CA ILE A 247 20.47 -0.56 21.20
C ILE A 247 21.57 0.26 20.52
N MET A 248 22.44 0.92 21.28
CA MET A 248 23.50 1.75 20.71
C MET A 248 24.86 1.41 21.31
N PRO A 249 25.76 0.78 20.53
CA PRO A 249 27.17 0.70 20.88
C PRO A 249 27.87 2.05 20.71
N VAL A 250 28.68 2.44 21.69
CA VAL A 250 29.39 3.73 21.72
C VAL A 250 30.82 3.57 22.26
N PRO A 251 31.77 4.42 21.89
CA PRO A 251 33.09 4.44 22.53
C PRO A 251 32.98 4.93 23.99
N LEU A 252 33.91 4.51 24.84
CA LEU A 252 34.04 5.11 26.17
C LEU A 252 34.61 6.54 26.03
N PRO A 253 34.13 7.53 26.82
CA PRO A 253 34.68 8.89 26.83
C PRO A 253 36.18 8.96 27.19
N GLY A 254 36.70 7.91 27.81
CA GLY A 254 38.11 7.72 28.13
C GLY A 254 38.36 6.35 28.77
N PRO A 255 39.63 5.94 28.92
CA PRO A 255 40.00 4.61 29.41
C PRO A 255 39.59 4.33 30.87
N ASP A 256 39.33 5.38 31.67
CA ASP A 256 38.89 5.28 33.07
C ASP A 256 37.38 5.57 33.24
N ALA A 257 36.64 5.74 32.14
CA ALA A 257 35.22 6.07 32.19
C ALA A 257 34.38 4.88 32.68
N ARG A 258 33.36 5.17 33.49
CA ARG A 258 32.39 4.19 33.99
C ARG A 258 31.17 4.09 33.08
N ALA A 259 30.38 3.03 33.24
CA ALA A 259 29.12 2.89 32.52
C ALA A 259 28.15 4.05 32.82
N SER A 260 28.26 4.67 34.01
CA SER A 260 27.48 5.86 34.39
C SER A 260 27.88 7.15 33.67
N ASP A 261 29.07 7.21 33.06
CA ASP A 261 29.59 8.39 32.37
C ASP A 261 29.19 8.43 30.88
N VAL A 262 28.60 7.33 30.38
CA VAL A 262 28.17 7.19 28.98
C VAL A 262 26.90 8.01 28.73
N PRO A 263 26.87 8.89 27.71
CA PRO A 263 25.67 9.62 27.35
C PRO A 263 24.54 8.67 26.97
N ARG A 264 23.38 8.89 27.58
CA ARG A 264 22.16 8.12 27.30
C ARG A 264 21.27 8.83 26.31
N GLU A 265 21.17 10.15 26.32
CA GLU A 265 20.27 10.86 25.40
C GLU A 265 20.62 10.56 23.91
N PRO A 266 19.64 10.20 23.05
CA PRO A 266 19.90 9.79 21.66
C PRO A 266 20.79 10.75 20.86
N GLY A 267 20.53 12.06 20.94
CA GLY A 267 21.36 13.06 20.25
C GLY A 267 22.78 13.22 20.81
N ALA A 268 23.00 12.91 22.09
CA ALA A 268 24.32 13.02 22.72
C ALA A 268 25.20 11.77 22.49
N ARG A 269 24.58 10.62 22.24
CA ARG A 269 25.25 9.35 21.92
C ARG A 269 25.36 9.09 20.41
N ALA A 270 24.82 9.99 19.58
CA ALA A 270 24.76 9.82 18.13
C ALA A 270 26.16 9.75 17.53
N LEU A 271 26.38 8.83 16.59
CA LEU A 271 27.67 8.65 15.94
C LEU A 271 27.57 8.83 14.42
N PRO A 272 28.39 9.71 13.81
CA PRO A 272 28.43 9.91 12.36
C PRO A 272 28.77 8.63 11.58
N PHE A 273 28.20 8.49 10.38
CA PHE A 273 28.58 7.46 9.41
C PHE A 273 28.38 7.95 7.97
N SER A 274 28.85 7.16 7.01
CA SER A 274 28.60 7.37 5.57
C SER A 274 27.89 6.15 4.98
N HIS A 275 27.05 6.36 3.96
CA HIS A 275 26.37 5.24 3.27
C HIS A 275 27.34 4.28 2.57
N ALA A 276 28.60 4.70 2.33
CA ALA A 276 29.63 3.91 1.64
C ALA A 276 30.19 2.83 2.56
N GLU A 277 30.05 3.03 3.86
CA GLU A 277 30.42 2.10 4.92
C GLU A 277 29.18 1.53 5.62
N GLU A 278 28.01 1.68 4.99
CA GLU A 278 26.72 1.12 5.41
C GLU A 278 26.28 0.04 4.42
N GLU A 279 26.07 -1.17 4.93
CA GLU A 279 25.49 -2.28 4.19
C GLU A 279 24.11 -2.59 4.78
N ALA A 280 23.06 -2.36 3.99
CA ALA A 280 21.68 -2.62 4.38
C ALA A 280 21.06 -3.69 3.46
N ARG A 281 20.79 -4.87 4.03
CA ARG A 281 20.26 -6.05 3.35
C ARG A 281 19.10 -6.63 4.16
N ALA A 282 18.24 -7.41 3.51
CA ALA A 282 17.09 -8.04 4.19
C ALA A 282 17.47 -8.94 5.40
N HIS A 283 18.70 -9.47 5.42
CA HIS A 283 19.19 -10.43 6.41
C HIS A 283 20.33 -9.89 7.30
N LEU A 284 20.86 -8.72 6.99
CA LEU A 284 22.04 -8.15 7.64
C LEU A 284 22.04 -6.63 7.49
N TYR A 285 22.31 -5.93 8.59
CA TYR A 285 22.71 -4.54 8.57
C TYR A 285 24.10 -4.42 9.18
N ARG A 286 25.00 -3.67 8.53
CA ARG A 286 26.35 -3.39 9.01
C ARG A 286 26.70 -1.93 8.75
N VAL A 287 27.35 -1.29 9.70
CA VAL A 287 27.79 0.10 9.57
C VAL A 287 29.08 0.35 10.34
N ARG A 288 29.96 1.20 9.79
CA ARG A 288 31.11 1.76 10.49
C ARG A 288 30.79 3.17 10.99
N LEU A 289 30.99 3.40 12.28
CA LEU A 289 30.67 4.66 12.96
C LEU A 289 31.96 5.41 13.31
N HIS A 290 31.96 6.72 13.12
CA HIS A 290 33.14 7.59 13.29
C HIS A 290 32.91 8.61 14.42
N PRO A 291 33.24 8.28 15.67
CA PRO A 291 33.11 9.21 16.79
C PRO A 291 34.17 10.32 16.72
N ASP A 292 33.86 11.49 17.29
CA ASP A 292 34.80 12.61 17.41
C ASP A 292 36.07 12.26 18.22
N SER A 293 36.00 11.22 19.06
CA SER A 293 37.14 10.71 19.83
C SER A 293 38.25 10.06 18.98
N GLY A 294 37.98 9.75 17.71
CA GLY A 294 38.97 9.31 16.72
C GLY A 294 38.80 7.87 16.25
N ASP A 295 38.81 6.90 17.16
CA ASP A 295 38.77 5.49 16.77
C ASP A 295 37.34 5.04 16.39
N ALA A 296 37.19 4.58 15.14
CA ALA A 296 35.92 4.05 14.63
C ALA A 296 35.50 2.74 15.33
N LEU A 297 34.19 2.47 15.33
CA LEU A 297 33.63 1.17 15.70
C LEU A 297 32.78 0.59 14.58
N ASP A 298 32.76 -0.74 14.49
CA ASP A 298 31.96 -1.47 13.51
C ASP A 298 30.78 -2.15 14.22
N VAL A 299 29.56 -1.96 13.70
CA VAL A 299 28.34 -2.56 14.23
C VAL A 299 27.70 -3.42 13.15
N ALA A 300 27.31 -4.65 13.49
CA ALA A 300 26.56 -5.54 12.61
C ALA A 300 25.40 -6.19 13.36
N VAL A 301 24.24 -6.30 12.73
CA VAL A 301 23.04 -6.92 13.32
C VAL A 301 22.34 -7.83 12.33
N THR A 302 21.85 -8.96 12.83
CA THR A 302 20.96 -9.87 12.11
C THR A 302 19.79 -10.28 13.01
N SER A 303 18.72 -10.78 12.41
CA SER A 303 17.48 -11.15 13.11
C SER A 303 16.98 -12.52 12.71
N ALA A 304 16.47 -13.27 13.68
CA ALA A 304 15.54 -14.38 13.53
C ALA A 304 14.08 -13.85 13.56
N GLU A 305 13.10 -14.69 13.90
CA GLU A 305 11.69 -14.27 13.95
C GLU A 305 11.43 -13.34 15.14
N ARG A 306 11.93 -13.71 16.33
CA ARG A 306 11.64 -13.07 17.63
C ARG A 306 12.90 -12.68 18.41
N ALA A 307 14.07 -12.84 17.79
CA ALA A 307 15.35 -12.60 18.42
C ALA A 307 16.36 -12.01 17.43
N LEU A 308 17.35 -11.29 17.95
CA LEU A 308 18.43 -10.67 17.19
C LEU A 308 19.80 -10.98 17.80
N VAL A 309 20.83 -10.86 16.97
CA VAL A 309 22.23 -10.86 17.39
C VAL A 309 22.87 -9.58 16.89
N LEU A 310 23.39 -8.77 17.79
CA LEU A 310 24.18 -7.57 17.50
C LEU A 310 25.64 -7.85 17.86
N ARG A 311 26.54 -7.69 16.90
CA ARG A 311 27.99 -7.83 17.05
C ARG A 311 28.63 -6.47 16.88
N THR A 312 29.48 -6.08 17.83
CA THR A 312 30.23 -4.83 17.76
C THR A 312 31.71 -5.09 17.89
N THR A 313 32.51 -4.46 17.02
CA THR A 313 33.96 -4.33 17.19
C THR A 313 34.25 -2.97 17.83
N LEU A 314 34.76 -3.00 19.06
CA LEU A 314 34.99 -1.81 19.87
C LEU A 314 36.39 -1.21 19.63
N PRO A 315 36.57 0.10 19.86
CA PRO A 315 37.87 0.74 19.87
C PRO A 315 38.82 0.15 20.91
N ALA A 316 40.13 0.39 20.76
CA ALA A 316 41.14 -0.11 21.69
C ALA A 316 40.97 0.43 23.13
N ALA A 317 40.37 1.62 23.28
CA ALA A 317 40.04 2.22 24.58
C ALA A 317 38.82 1.57 25.27
N GLY A 318 38.17 0.59 24.63
CA GLY A 318 36.92 0.00 25.07
C GLY A 318 35.69 0.80 24.61
N GLY A 319 34.52 0.28 24.94
CA GLY A 319 33.24 0.90 24.62
C GLY A 319 32.12 0.45 25.54
N ALA A 320 30.91 0.92 25.26
CA ALA A 320 29.72 0.55 25.99
C ALA A 320 28.58 0.23 25.02
N VAL A 321 27.62 -0.56 25.49
CA VAL A 321 26.35 -0.80 24.82
C VAL A 321 25.24 -0.20 25.68
N VAL A 322 24.51 0.74 25.11
CA VAL A 322 23.35 1.40 25.71
C VAL A 322 22.09 0.68 25.23
N LEU A 323 21.26 0.22 26.17
CA LEU A 323 19.88 -0.21 25.94
C LEU A 323 18.96 0.90 26.43
N ASP A 324 18.01 1.32 25.59
CA ASP A 324 17.15 2.45 25.89
C ASP A 324 15.75 2.28 25.30
N LEU A 325 14.78 2.98 25.89
CA LEU A 325 13.45 3.13 25.30
C LEU A 325 13.47 4.25 24.27
N VAL A 326 12.71 4.10 23.19
CA VAL A 326 12.48 5.21 22.24
C VAL A 326 11.33 6.09 22.73
N ARG A 327 10.20 5.46 23.08
CA ARG A 327 9.02 6.09 23.66
C ARG A 327 8.30 5.15 24.61
N GLY A 328 7.64 5.74 25.61
CA GLY A 328 6.79 5.04 26.56
C GLY A 328 7.50 4.69 27.86
N ASP A 329 6.91 3.75 28.59
CA ASP A 329 7.39 3.26 29.88
C ASP A 329 8.05 1.89 29.69
N GLY A 330 8.98 1.57 30.57
CA GLY A 330 9.70 0.32 30.48
C GLY A 330 10.71 0.16 31.59
N GLU A 331 11.28 -1.03 31.62
CA GLU A 331 12.29 -1.43 32.58
C GLU A 331 13.33 -2.27 31.85
N LEU A 332 14.58 -1.83 31.83
CA LEU A 332 15.70 -2.54 31.21
C LEU A 332 16.78 -2.75 32.27
N ARG A 333 17.29 -3.98 32.35
CA ARG A 333 18.36 -4.36 33.28
C ARG A 333 19.44 -5.13 32.56
N ILE A 334 20.69 -4.78 32.88
CA ILE A 334 21.87 -5.58 32.55
C ILE A 334 22.52 -5.99 33.86
N ALA A 335 22.62 -7.29 34.12
CA ALA A 335 23.30 -7.84 35.28
C ALA A 335 24.82 -7.92 35.06
N ALA A 336 25.58 -8.01 36.15
CA ALA A 336 27.05 -8.09 36.10
C ALA A 336 27.59 -9.35 35.40
N ASP A 337 26.76 -10.39 35.25
CA ASP A 337 27.10 -11.58 34.46
C ASP A 337 26.77 -11.44 32.97
N GLY A 338 26.28 -10.27 32.55
CA GLY A 338 25.88 -9.98 31.17
C GLY A 338 24.44 -10.33 30.84
N THR A 339 23.65 -10.87 31.78
CA THR A 339 22.22 -11.17 31.55
C THR A 339 21.43 -9.89 31.32
N VAL A 340 20.61 -9.86 30.28
CA VAL A 340 19.69 -8.77 29.95
C VAL A 340 18.25 -9.20 30.20
N SER A 341 17.47 -8.36 30.87
CA SER A 341 16.03 -8.60 31.08
C SER A 341 15.27 -7.28 31.12
N GLY A 342 13.98 -7.32 30.80
CA GLY A 342 13.18 -6.12 30.84
C GLY A 342 11.79 -6.23 30.22
N TRP A 343 11.14 -5.09 30.09
CA TRP A 343 9.90 -4.93 29.35
C TRP A 343 9.74 -3.50 28.81
N VAL A 344 8.96 -3.37 27.74
CA VAL A 344 8.64 -2.12 27.06
C VAL A 344 7.13 -2.01 26.87
N ASP A 345 6.57 -0.86 27.24
CA ASP A 345 5.17 -0.49 27.05
C ASP A 345 5.08 0.92 26.47
N GLY A 346 4.71 1.01 25.20
CA GLY A 346 4.73 2.28 24.49
C GLY A 346 4.32 2.11 23.05
N GLY A 347 3.95 3.22 22.43
CA GLY A 347 3.61 3.24 21.01
C GLY A 347 2.59 4.32 20.68
N SER A 348 2.35 4.46 19.39
CA SER A 348 1.45 5.46 18.85
C SER A 348 0.02 5.33 19.40
N ARG A 349 -0.79 6.39 19.23
CA ARG A 349 -2.22 6.33 19.59
C ARG A 349 -3.00 5.34 18.70
N LEU A 350 -2.54 5.12 17.48
CA LEU A 350 -3.12 4.17 16.52
C LEU A 350 -2.72 2.72 16.80
N SER A 351 -1.77 2.51 17.73
CA SER A 351 -1.35 1.19 18.18
C SER A 351 -2.38 0.52 19.12
N ALA A 352 -3.63 0.40 18.65
CA ALA A 352 -4.77 -0.11 19.42
C ALA A 352 -4.58 -1.59 19.77
N GLY A 353 -4.93 -1.98 21.00
CA GLY A 353 -4.79 -3.37 21.42
C GLY A 353 -3.35 -3.85 21.67
N ARG A 354 -2.37 -2.94 21.64
CA ARG A 354 -0.98 -3.27 22.01
C ARG A 354 -0.90 -3.81 23.44
N SER A 355 0.01 -4.73 23.66
CA SER A 355 0.36 -5.27 24.98
C SER A 355 1.81 -4.97 25.33
N ARG A 356 2.20 -5.31 26.55
CA ARG A 356 3.59 -5.22 27.01
C ARG A 356 4.47 -6.20 26.23
N MET A 357 5.60 -5.71 25.76
CA MET A 357 6.67 -6.55 25.21
C MET A 357 7.69 -6.85 26.30
N PHE A 358 8.05 -8.11 26.50
CA PHE A 358 9.09 -8.56 27.40
C PHE A 358 10.40 -8.78 26.64
N VAL A 359 11.51 -8.53 27.30
CA VAL A 359 12.86 -8.61 26.73
C VAL A 359 13.70 -9.56 27.58
N ALA A 360 14.41 -10.48 26.94
CA ALA A 360 15.39 -11.37 27.57
C ALA A 360 16.62 -11.50 26.67
N GLY A 361 17.81 -11.60 27.26
CA GLY A 361 19.04 -11.71 26.48
C GLY A 361 20.29 -11.88 27.32
N SER A 362 21.44 -11.85 26.65
CA SER A 362 22.74 -11.88 27.30
C SER A 362 23.85 -11.39 26.38
N PHE A 363 24.89 -10.83 26.98
CA PHE A 363 26.18 -10.64 26.32
C PHE A 363 26.99 -11.95 26.30
N ASP A 364 27.82 -12.14 25.28
CA ASP A 364 28.77 -13.28 25.19
C ASP A 364 29.97 -13.14 26.13
N THR A 365 30.21 -11.92 26.60
CA THR A 365 31.28 -11.54 27.53
C THR A 365 30.67 -10.80 28.72
N ALA A 366 31.16 -11.07 29.94
CA ALA A 366 30.71 -10.35 31.13
C ALA A 366 31.12 -8.86 31.04
N PRO A 367 30.22 -7.91 31.36
CA PRO A 367 30.56 -6.49 31.41
C PRO A 367 31.64 -6.17 32.44
N ASP A 368 32.46 -5.15 32.16
CA ASP A 368 33.40 -4.60 33.13
C ASP A 368 32.69 -3.72 34.18
N ASP A 369 31.66 -2.98 33.77
CA ASP A 369 30.80 -2.16 34.62
C ASP A 369 29.37 -2.08 34.04
N VAL A 370 28.38 -1.85 34.90
CA VAL A 370 26.97 -1.68 34.51
C VAL A 370 26.33 -0.48 35.21
N ALA A 371 25.42 0.22 34.53
CA ALA A 371 24.71 1.37 35.08
C ALA A 371 23.24 1.41 34.62
N GLY A 372 22.39 2.16 35.35
CA GLY A 372 20.98 2.36 34.99
C GLY A 372 20.01 1.26 35.44
N THR A 373 20.45 0.38 36.34
CA THR A 373 19.65 -0.73 36.86
C THR A 373 18.81 -0.37 38.10
N ASP A 374 18.76 0.91 38.51
CA ASP A 374 18.06 1.41 39.69
C ASP A 374 16.79 2.22 39.33
N ASP A 375 15.90 2.43 40.30
CA ASP A 375 14.58 3.06 40.10
C ASP A 375 14.63 4.51 39.56
N ALA A 376 15.82 5.10 39.41
CA ALA A 376 16.00 6.47 38.94
C ALA A 376 15.89 6.62 37.41
N GLN A 377 16.24 5.58 36.63
CA GLN A 377 16.14 5.58 35.17
C GLN A 377 15.78 4.18 34.64
N PRO A 378 14.59 3.66 34.98
CA PRO A 378 14.22 2.26 34.71
C PRO A 378 14.27 1.91 33.22
N GLY A 379 14.06 2.86 32.32
CA GLY A 379 14.06 2.64 30.87
C GLY A 379 15.44 2.55 30.19
N SER A 380 16.56 2.72 30.90
CA SER A 380 17.87 2.73 30.25
C SER A 380 18.94 2.00 31.05
N ALA A 381 19.65 1.08 30.40
CA ALA A 381 20.74 0.31 30.98
C ALA A 381 22.00 0.41 30.11
N VAL A 382 23.17 0.47 30.74
CA VAL A 382 24.46 0.57 30.07
C VAL A 382 25.40 -0.52 30.58
N ALA A 383 26.14 -1.16 29.68
CA ALA A 383 27.22 -2.07 30.01
C ALA A 383 28.50 -1.67 29.27
N SER A 384 29.62 -1.58 29.98
CA SER A 384 30.94 -1.27 29.39
C SER A 384 31.81 -2.51 29.23
N PHE A 385 32.71 -2.46 28.25
CA PHE A 385 33.57 -3.58 27.86
C PHE A 385 34.93 -3.08 27.37
N SER A 386 35.98 -3.78 27.81
CA SER A 386 37.36 -3.72 27.33
C SER A 386 37.66 -4.81 26.30
N ALA A 387 36.75 -5.78 26.11
CA ALA A 387 36.85 -6.78 25.07
C ALA A 387 36.75 -6.15 23.68
N PRO A 388 37.59 -6.56 22.71
CA PRO A 388 37.62 -5.93 21.38
C PRO A 388 36.38 -6.23 20.53
N VAL A 389 35.70 -7.34 20.80
CA VAL A 389 34.45 -7.73 20.13
C VAL A 389 33.46 -8.17 21.21
N VAL A 390 32.21 -7.71 21.09
CA VAL A 390 31.11 -8.05 21.99
C VAL A 390 29.90 -8.44 21.16
N GLU A 391 29.23 -9.53 21.54
CA GLU A 391 27.93 -9.93 20.98
C GLU A 391 26.82 -9.83 22.01
N LEU A 392 25.74 -9.14 21.65
CA LEU A 392 24.48 -9.10 22.38
C LEU A 392 23.44 -9.96 21.67
N ARG A 393 22.89 -10.95 22.38
CA ARG A 393 21.72 -11.72 21.95
C ARG A 393 20.50 -11.22 22.71
N LEU A 394 19.43 -10.86 22.00
CA LEU A 394 18.18 -10.40 22.60
C LEU A 394 17.00 -11.07 21.93
N ALA A 395 16.00 -11.45 22.70
CA ALA A 395 14.72 -11.94 22.24
C ALA A 395 13.58 -11.18 22.90
N THR A 396 12.46 -11.10 22.19
CA THR A 396 11.25 -10.42 22.65
C THR A 396 10.07 -11.39 22.73
N SER A 397 9.05 -11.03 23.51
CA SER A 397 7.79 -11.76 23.61
C SER A 397 6.65 -10.84 24.03
N PHE A 398 5.43 -11.07 23.54
CA PHE A 398 4.21 -10.48 24.07
C PHE A 398 3.50 -11.39 25.08
N LEU A 399 3.97 -12.62 25.28
CA LEU A 399 3.38 -13.60 26.21
C LEU A 399 3.97 -13.55 27.62
N GLY A 400 5.24 -13.15 27.77
CA GLY A 400 5.89 -13.05 29.09
C GLY A 400 7.41 -13.16 29.05
N ALA A 401 8.05 -12.89 30.19
CA ALA A 401 9.51 -12.98 30.33
C ALA A 401 10.05 -14.41 30.14
N GLU A 402 9.33 -15.43 30.58
CA GLU A 402 9.72 -16.84 30.37
C GLU A 402 9.70 -17.20 28.88
N GLN A 403 8.69 -16.73 28.13
CA GLN A 403 8.61 -16.94 26.70
C GLN A 403 9.69 -16.14 25.95
N ALA A 404 9.98 -14.90 26.36
CA ALA A 404 11.10 -14.14 25.79
C ALA A 404 12.43 -14.90 25.96
N ALA A 405 12.66 -15.51 27.14
CA ALA A 405 13.83 -16.34 27.37
C ALA A 405 13.83 -17.62 26.50
N ALA A 406 12.67 -18.24 26.27
CA ALA A 406 12.55 -19.40 25.37
C ALA A 406 12.86 -19.04 23.90
N ASN A 407 12.44 -17.85 23.46
CA ASN A 407 12.69 -17.35 22.10
C ASN A 407 14.18 -17.12 21.80
N LEU A 408 15.06 -16.99 22.81
CA LEU A 408 16.52 -16.91 22.61
C LEU A 408 17.11 -18.13 21.90
N THR A 409 16.43 -19.27 21.93
CA THR A 409 16.87 -20.48 21.22
C THR A 409 16.96 -20.28 19.71
N GLU A 410 16.21 -19.33 19.14
CA GLU A 410 16.26 -18.95 17.72
C GLU A 410 17.64 -18.41 17.29
N VAL A 411 18.44 -17.89 18.24
CA VAL A 411 19.77 -17.31 18.01
C VAL A 411 20.88 -18.05 18.75
N SER A 412 20.70 -19.35 18.95
CA SER A 412 21.69 -20.24 19.61
C SER A 412 22.96 -20.52 18.80
N GLY A 413 22.93 -20.28 17.48
CA GLY A 413 24.09 -20.37 16.60
C GLY A 413 25.05 -19.18 16.71
N SER A 414 26.10 -19.19 15.88
CA SER A 414 26.93 -18.00 15.69
C SER A 414 26.15 -16.91 14.95
N PHE A 415 26.61 -15.65 15.02
CA PHE A 415 26.05 -14.56 14.21
C PHE A 415 25.93 -14.93 12.72
N ASP A 416 26.97 -15.58 12.17
CA ASP A 416 27.02 -15.94 10.76
C ASP A 416 26.03 -17.06 10.41
N ASP A 417 25.75 -17.96 11.36
CA ASP A 417 24.70 -18.99 11.20
C ASP A 417 23.31 -18.34 11.14
N VAL A 418 23.02 -17.39 12.04
CA VAL A 418 21.73 -16.68 12.07
C VAL A 418 21.55 -15.84 10.80
N ALA A 419 22.56 -15.07 10.41
CA ALA A 419 22.54 -14.27 9.19
C ALA A 419 22.35 -15.14 7.94
N SER A 420 23.04 -16.29 7.88
CA SER A 420 22.90 -17.25 6.78
C SER A 420 21.52 -17.89 6.73
N ALA A 421 20.93 -18.23 7.89
CA ALA A 421 19.57 -18.78 7.96
C ALA A 421 18.51 -17.77 7.50
N THR A 422 18.64 -16.50 7.88
CA THR A 422 17.76 -15.41 7.43
C THR A 422 17.95 -15.12 5.94
N ARG A 423 19.20 -15.09 5.45
CA ARG A 423 19.48 -14.99 4.01
C ARG A 423 18.86 -16.15 3.23
N ALA A 424 18.94 -17.38 3.73
CA ALA A 424 18.40 -18.56 3.07
C ALA A 424 16.86 -18.49 2.95
N ALA A 425 16.16 -17.97 3.96
CA ALA A 425 14.70 -17.79 3.88
C ALA A 425 14.30 -16.74 2.84
N TRP A 426 15.04 -15.64 2.75
CA TRP A 426 14.84 -14.67 1.67
C TRP A 426 15.20 -15.26 0.31
N ALA A 427 16.32 -15.98 0.18
CA ALA A 427 16.70 -16.63 -1.07
C ALA A 427 15.64 -17.65 -1.54
N GLN A 428 15.03 -18.40 -0.61
CA GLN A 428 13.92 -19.29 -0.92
C GLN A 428 12.69 -18.51 -1.42
N ARG A 429 12.37 -17.38 -0.79
CA ARG A 429 11.20 -16.56 -1.17
C ARG A 429 11.38 -15.88 -2.53
N LEU A 430 12.57 -15.30 -2.76
CA LEU A 430 12.86 -14.47 -3.93
C LEU A 430 13.32 -15.28 -5.14
N GLY A 431 13.89 -16.47 -4.92
CA GLY A 431 14.57 -17.27 -5.94
C GLY A 431 13.69 -17.90 -7.02
N GLY A 432 12.37 -17.67 -6.98
CA GLY A 432 11.42 -18.12 -8.01
C GLY A 432 11.42 -17.28 -9.28
N TRP A 433 12.15 -16.16 -9.31
CA TRP A 433 12.13 -15.18 -10.40
C TRP A 433 13.44 -15.17 -11.19
N SER A 434 13.33 -15.08 -12.52
CA SER A 434 14.45 -14.80 -13.42
C SER A 434 13.99 -13.92 -14.57
N VAL A 435 14.75 -12.88 -14.90
CA VAL A 435 14.40 -11.94 -15.96
C VAL A 435 15.59 -11.71 -16.90
N GLU A 436 15.30 -11.44 -18.16
CA GLU A 436 16.29 -11.09 -19.19
C GLU A 436 16.02 -9.69 -19.76
N GLY A 437 17.09 -8.93 -20.00
CA GLY A 437 17.00 -7.55 -20.51
C GLY A 437 16.76 -6.49 -19.45
N ALA A 438 16.87 -6.83 -18.16
CA ALA A 438 16.84 -5.88 -17.05
C ALA A 438 18.20 -5.17 -16.86
N SER A 439 18.16 -3.89 -16.53
CA SER A 439 19.27 -3.12 -15.98
C SER A 439 19.55 -3.48 -14.51
N ASP A 440 20.69 -3.04 -13.96
CA ASP A 440 21.04 -3.29 -12.55
C ASP A 440 20.04 -2.63 -11.58
N ASP A 441 19.51 -1.45 -11.92
CA ASP A 441 18.47 -0.75 -11.14
C ASP A 441 17.12 -1.49 -11.21
N GLU A 442 16.74 -2.01 -12.38
CA GLU A 442 15.52 -2.83 -12.50
C GLU A 442 15.63 -4.16 -11.74
N LEU A 443 16.81 -4.79 -11.71
CA LEU A 443 17.05 -5.99 -10.88
C LEU A 443 17.01 -5.67 -9.38
N THR A 444 17.53 -4.50 -8.98
CA THR A 444 17.46 -4.01 -7.60
C THR A 444 16.01 -3.68 -7.22
N THR A 445 15.26 -3.07 -8.13
CA THR A 445 13.83 -2.76 -7.97
C THR A 445 13.01 -4.03 -7.84
N LEU A 446 13.22 -5.03 -8.71
CA LEU A 446 12.58 -6.34 -8.63
C LEU A 446 12.85 -7.02 -7.29
N ALA A 447 14.12 -7.13 -6.89
CA ALA A 447 14.50 -7.75 -5.62
C ALA A 447 13.89 -7.03 -4.41
N SER A 448 13.93 -5.69 -4.41
CA SER A 448 13.47 -4.87 -3.30
C SER A 448 11.94 -4.81 -3.21
N ASN A 449 11.22 -4.80 -4.34
CA ASN A 449 9.75 -4.88 -4.35
C ASN A 449 9.26 -6.25 -3.85
N LEU A 450 9.92 -7.36 -4.24
CA LEU A 450 9.62 -8.67 -3.67
C LEU A 450 9.91 -8.74 -2.17
N TYR A 451 10.99 -8.09 -1.71
CA TYR A 451 11.28 -7.95 -0.29
C TYR A 451 10.15 -7.20 0.45
N ARG A 452 9.72 -6.04 -0.06
CA ARG A 452 8.66 -5.22 0.56
C ARG A 452 7.30 -5.93 0.57
N LEU A 453 6.92 -6.57 -0.53
CA LEU A 453 5.71 -7.42 -0.60
C LEU A 453 5.69 -8.45 0.54
N HIS A 454 6.84 -9.05 0.84
CA HIS A 454 6.95 -10.09 1.86
C HIS A 454 7.43 -9.60 3.23
N LEU A 455 7.46 -8.28 3.47
CA LEU A 455 7.76 -7.72 4.78
C LEU A 455 6.50 -7.67 5.67
N TYR A 456 5.35 -7.37 5.07
CA TYR A 456 4.04 -7.26 5.73
C TYR A 456 3.00 -8.20 5.11
N PRO A 457 1.96 -8.64 5.85
CA PRO A 457 1.74 -8.45 7.29
C PRO A 457 2.77 -9.21 8.15
N ASN A 458 2.88 -8.86 9.43
CA ASN A 458 3.83 -9.46 10.37
C ASN A 458 3.16 -10.54 11.22
N ALA A 459 3.88 -11.63 11.51
CA ALA A 459 3.44 -12.61 12.49
C ALA A 459 3.30 -11.96 13.89
N HIS A 460 2.28 -12.37 14.66
CA HIS A 460 2.09 -11.93 16.05
C HIS A 460 2.01 -13.11 17.03
N HIS A 461 2.42 -14.31 16.58
CA HIS A 461 2.38 -15.53 17.37
C HIS A 461 3.78 -16.03 17.72
N GLU A 462 3.86 -16.84 18.76
CA GLU A 462 5.06 -17.37 19.37
C GLU A 462 4.91 -18.88 19.65
N PRO A 463 6.00 -19.65 19.57
CA PRO A 463 5.96 -21.08 19.84
C PRO A 463 5.96 -21.36 21.35
N VAL A 464 4.84 -21.88 21.88
CA VAL A 464 4.71 -22.29 23.29
C VAL A 464 4.72 -23.81 23.39
N GLU A 465 5.58 -24.36 24.24
CA GLU A 465 5.65 -25.80 24.51
C GLU A 465 4.33 -26.32 25.12
N THR A 466 3.57 -27.06 24.32
CA THR A 466 2.25 -27.59 24.70
C THR A 466 2.22 -29.10 24.41
N GLY A 467 2.07 -29.93 25.45
CA GLY A 467 1.97 -31.38 25.28
C GLY A 467 3.24 -32.05 24.72
N GLY A 468 4.41 -31.41 24.84
CA GLY A 468 5.70 -31.91 24.37
C GLY A 468 6.08 -31.49 22.95
N SER A 469 5.35 -30.56 22.35
CA SER A 469 5.68 -29.92 21.06
C SER A 469 5.32 -28.43 21.08
N PRO A 470 6.04 -27.57 20.35
CA PRO A 470 5.68 -26.16 20.23
C PRO A 470 4.39 -25.98 19.42
N ALA A 471 3.48 -25.16 19.94
CA ALA A 471 2.24 -24.73 19.27
C ALA A 471 2.17 -23.20 19.22
N PRO A 472 1.51 -22.61 18.21
CA PRO A 472 1.40 -21.15 18.10
C PRO A 472 0.46 -20.59 19.16
N TRP A 473 0.90 -19.55 19.87
CA TRP A 473 0.11 -18.74 20.78
C TRP A 473 0.40 -17.27 20.54
N HIS A 474 -0.54 -16.39 20.85
CA HIS A 474 -0.36 -14.95 20.69
C HIS A 474 -1.07 -14.17 21.80
N ALA A 475 -0.63 -12.94 22.04
CA ALA A 475 -1.37 -11.98 22.86
C ALA A 475 -2.46 -11.36 21.96
N SER A 476 -3.74 -11.68 22.20
CA SER A 476 -4.81 -11.25 21.31
C SER A 476 -5.03 -9.73 21.37
N PRO A 477 -4.77 -8.96 20.31
CA PRO A 477 -4.88 -7.51 20.34
C PRO A 477 -6.33 -7.00 20.24
N VAL A 478 -7.30 -7.92 20.10
CA VAL A 478 -8.73 -7.59 19.93
C VAL A 478 -9.60 -8.01 21.12
N LEU A 479 -8.98 -8.61 22.15
CA LEU A 479 -9.60 -8.96 23.42
C LEU A 479 -9.09 -8.03 24.52
N ASP A 480 -9.96 -7.73 25.49
CA ASP A 480 -9.61 -6.84 26.60
C ASP A 480 -8.44 -7.40 27.43
N GLY A 481 -7.46 -6.55 27.71
CA GLY A 481 -6.23 -6.91 28.42
C GLY A 481 -5.21 -7.74 27.63
N ALA A 482 -5.46 -8.00 26.33
CA ALA A 482 -4.58 -8.75 25.43
C ALA A 482 -4.09 -10.12 25.99
N PRO A 483 -5.01 -11.02 26.38
CA PRO A 483 -4.64 -12.31 26.96
C PRO A 483 -3.89 -13.21 25.97
N ALA A 484 -3.03 -14.07 26.51
CA ALA A 484 -2.40 -15.15 25.75
C ALA A 484 -3.42 -16.22 25.37
N VAL A 485 -3.56 -16.49 24.07
CA VAL A 485 -4.49 -17.48 23.51
C VAL A 485 -3.81 -18.34 22.43
N PRO A 486 -4.23 -19.59 22.21
CA PRO A 486 -3.68 -20.44 21.16
C PRO A 486 -4.14 -19.98 19.77
N GLY A 487 -3.26 -20.07 18.78
CA GLY A 487 -3.55 -19.76 17.38
C GLY A 487 -2.46 -18.94 16.71
N GLU A 488 -2.41 -19.00 15.38
CA GLU A 488 -1.63 -18.07 14.57
C GLU A 488 -2.40 -16.76 14.42
N LEU A 489 -1.68 -15.64 14.48
CA LEU A 489 -2.22 -14.32 14.24
C LEU A 489 -1.23 -13.52 13.38
N TYR A 490 -1.77 -12.69 12.49
CA TYR A 490 -1.03 -11.68 11.72
C TYR A 490 -1.58 -10.28 11.99
N VAL A 491 -0.69 -9.29 11.95
CA VAL A 491 -0.97 -7.88 12.25
C VAL A 491 -0.20 -6.97 11.29
N ASN A 492 -0.30 -5.65 11.45
CA ASN A 492 0.44 -4.65 10.66
C ASN A 492 0.04 -4.67 9.18
N ASN A 493 -1.24 -4.37 8.90
CA ASN A 493 -1.78 -4.32 7.54
C ASN A 493 -2.90 -3.30 7.41
N GLY A 494 -2.81 -2.45 6.39
CA GLY A 494 -3.91 -1.65 5.87
C GLY A 494 -4.60 -2.36 4.73
N PHE A 495 -5.84 -2.82 4.94
CA PHE A 495 -6.57 -3.44 3.84
C PHE A 495 -7.02 -2.42 2.82
N TRP A 496 -7.25 -1.16 3.22
CA TRP A 496 -7.56 -0.10 2.28
C TRP A 496 -6.48 -0.02 1.22
N ASP A 497 -5.19 -0.14 1.55
CA ASP A 497 -4.08 -0.16 0.59
C ASP A 497 -4.00 -1.50 -0.14
N THR A 498 -3.70 -2.55 0.63
CA THR A 498 -3.14 -3.81 0.15
C THR A 498 -4.08 -4.66 -0.70
N TYR A 499 -5.41 -4.46 -0.61
CA TYR A 499 -6.38 -5.28 -1.35
C TYR A 499 -6.18 -5.20 -2.86
N ARG A 500 -5.69 -4.05 -3.36
CA ARG A 500 -5.55 -3.76 -4.80
C ARG A 500 -4.55 -4.68 -5.48
N THR A 501 -3.44 -4.99 -4.80
CA THR A 501 -2.28 -5.61 -5.44
C THR A 501 -1.57 -6.64 -4.58
N ALA A 502 -1.31 -6.37 -3.30
CA ALA A 502 -0.56 -7.31 -2.44
C ALA A 502 -1.31 -8.63 -2.21
N TRP A 503 -2.62 -8.60 -1.91
CA TRP A 503 -3.42 -9.82 -1.74
C TRP A 503 -3.59 -10.62 -3.04
N PRO A 504 -3.89 -10.00 -4.20
CA PRO A 504 -3.82 -10.67 -5.49
C PRO A 504 -2.44 -11.30 -5.80
N ALA A 505 -1.34 -10.65 -5.39
CA ALA A 505 0.01 -11.19 -5.55
C ALA A 505 0.22 -12.43 -4.66
N TYR A 506 -0.21 -12.38 -3.40
CA TYR A 506 -0.18 -13.54 -2.52
C TYR A 506 -0.99 -14.72 -3.09
N ALA A 507 -2.19 -14.46 -3.60
CA ALA A 507 -3.05 -15.50 -4.18
C ALA A 507 -2.41 -16.19 -5.40
N LEU A 508 -1.72 -15.42 -6.26
CA LEU A 508 -1.05 -15.96 -7.46
C LEU A 508 0.29 -16.63 -7.15
N LEU A 509 1.16 -15.96 -6.38
CA LEU A 509 2.54 -16.38 -6.18
C LEU A 509 2.66 -17.46 -5.09
N GLU A 510 1.89 -17.33 -4.01
CA GLU A 510 2.01 -18.17 -2.82
C GLU A 510 0.64 -18.53 -2.20
N PRO A 511 -0.28 -19.20 -2.93
CA PRO A 511 -1.65 -19.48 -2.47
C PRO A 511 -1.74 -20.17 -1.11
N THR A 512 -0.83 -21.10 -0.78
CA THR A 512 -0.80 -21.74 0.55
C THR A 512 -0.46 -20.75 1.67
N ARG A 513 0.40 -19.77 1.39
CA ARG A 513 0.71 -18.70 2.34
C ARG A 513 -0.46 -17.73 2.42
N ALA A 514 -1.05 -17.35 1.30
CA ALA A 514 -2.26 -16.52 1.27
C ALA A 514 -3.33 -17.09 2.20
N ALA A 515 -3.61 -18.41 2.12
CA ALA A 515 -4.56 -19.08 3.01
C ALA A 515 -4.23 -18.90 4.50
N ARG A 516 -2.95 -19.01 4.90
CA ARG A 516 -2.51 -18.81 6.29
C ARG A 516 -2.61 -17.35 6.73
N LEU A 517 -2.21 -16.41 5.87
CA LEU A 517 -2.31 -14.98 6.16
C LEU A 517 -3.78 -14.56 6.35
N VAL A 518 -4.65 -15.00 5.45
CA VAL A 518 -6.10 -14.79 5.56
C VAL A 518 -6.64 -15.38 6.87
N ASP A 519 -6.30 -16.63 7.19
CA ASP A 519 -6.81 -17.28 8.42
C ASP A 519 -6.36 -16.56 9.69
N GLY A 520 -5.14 -16.01 9.73
CA GLY A 520 -4.69 -15.23 10.88
C GLY A 520 -5.37 -13.85 11.03
N PHE A 521 -5.98 -13.30 9.98
CA PHE A 521 -6.90 -12.16 10.13
C PHE A 521 -8.32 -12.60 10.48
N VAL A 522 -8.78 -13.75 9.95
CA VAL A 522 -10.05 -14.38 10.39
C VAL A 522 -10.00 -14.77 11.86
N GLN A 523 -8.81 -15.05 12.42
CA GLN A 523 -8.62 -15.25 13.85
C GLN A 523 -9.06 -14.02 14.67
N GLN A 524 -8.82 -12.78 14.20
CA GLN A 524 -9.34 -11.57 14.85
C GLN A 524 -10.87 -11.58 14.90
N TYR A 525 -11.52 -12.09 13.84
CA TYR A 525 -12.98 -12.26 13.83
C TYR A 525 -13.44 -13.31 14.85
N ARG A 526 -12.75 -14.44 14.98
CA ARG A 526 -13.08 -15.47 15.97
C ARG A 526 -13.00 -14.94 17.41
N GLU A 527 -12.07 -14.03 17.67
CA GLU A 527 -11.80 -13.48 19.00
C GLU A 527 -12.62 -12.22 19.30
N GLY A 528 -12.51 -11.20 18.46
CA GLY A 528 -13.11 -9.88 18.65
C GLY A 528 -14.35 -9.63 17.80
N GLY A 529 -14.76 -10.59 16.97
CA GLY A 529 -15.97 -10.51 16.16
C GLY A 529 -15.85 -9.70 14.86
N TRP A 530 -14.70 -9.12 14.56
CA TRP A 530 -14.46 -8.31 13.37
C TRP A 530 -13.07 -8.61 12.80
N VAL A 531 -12.87 -8.33 11.51
CA VAL A 531 -11.53 -8.21 10.94
C VAL A 531 -11.15 -6.73 10.98
N ALA A 532 -9.91 -6.42 11.37
CA ALA A 532 -9.42 -5.05 11.35
C ALA A 532 -9.47 -4.46 9.93
N ARG A 533 -9.89 -3.20 9.80
CA ARG A 533 -9.72 -2.43 8.55
C ARG A 533 -8.25 -2.05 8.36
N TRP A 534 -7.67 -1.52 9.44
CA TRP A 534 -6.26 -1.29 9.64
C TRP A 534 -5.85 -1.96 10.95
N SER A 535 -4.81 -2.80 10.90
CA SER A 535 -4.28 -3.53 12.05
C SER A 535 -2.91 -3.00 12.44
N SER A 536 -2.75 -2.57 13.69
CA SER A 536 -1.45 -2.34 14.35
C SER A 536 -1.60 -2.30 15.87
N PRO A 537 -1.41 -3.39 16.62
CA PRO A 537 -1.74 -4.74 16.17
C PRO A 537 -3.27 -4.98 16.11
N GLY A 538 -4.07 -4.23 16.87
CA GLY A 538 -5.53 -4.36 16.95
C GLY A 538 -6.27 -3.42 16.00
N TYR A 539 -7.54 -3.13 16.30
CA TYR A 539 -8.42 -2.32 15.45
C TYR A 539 -8.07 -0.82 15.48
N ALA A 540 -7.37 -0.33 14.45
CA ALA A 540 -7.08 1.10 14.28
C ALA A 540 -8.16 1.78 13.43
N ASP A 541 -8.56 3.00 13.83
CA ASP A 541 -9.47 3.84 13.05
C ASP A 541 -8.69 4.69 12.04
N LEU A 542 -8.29 4.08 10.92
CA LEU A 542 -7.59 4.74 9.82
C LEU A 542 -8.17 4.28 8.47
N MET A 543 -8.15 5.18 7.49
CA MET A 543 -8.68 5.00 6.13
C MET A 543 -10.17 4.63 6.07
N THR A 544 -10.68 4.35 4.87
CA THR A 544 -12.08 3.97 4.61
C THR A 544 -12.20 2.52 4.13
N GLY A 545 -13.44 2.03 3.99
CA GLY A 545 -13.71 0.69 3.43
C GLY A 545 -13.46 -0.48 4.37
N THR A 546 -14.02 -1.64 4.04
CA THR A 546 -13.76 -2.93 4.72
C THR A 546 -13.05 -3.88 3.77
N SER A 547 -12.00 -3.39 3.09
CA SER A 547 -11.40 -4.02 1.91
C SER A 547 -10.73 -5.39 2.13
N SER A 548 -10.72 -5.89 3.37
CA SER A 548 -10.53 -7.31 3.66
C SER A 548 -11.57 -8.18 2.96
N ASP A 549 -12.81 -7.68 2.80
CA ASP A 549 -13.91 -8.42 2.18
C ASP A 549 -13.56 -8.75 0.72
N ALA A 550 -13.12 -7.75 -0.05
CA ALA A 550 -12.65 -7.92 -1.42
C ALA A 550 -11.40 -8.80 -1.52
N ALA A 551 -10.38 -8.54 -0.70
CA ALA A 551 -9.13 -9.31 -0.71
C ALA A 551 -9.36 -10.81 -0.44
N PHE A 552 -10.22 -11.13 0.53
CA PHE A 552 -10.48 -12.52 0.95
C PHE A 552 -11.40 -13.24 -0.02
N ALA A 553 -12.45 -12.57 -0.52
CA ALA A 553 -13.30 -13.11 -1.58
C ALA A 553 -12.47 -13.41 -2.84
N ASP A 554 -11.60 -12.49 -3.25
CA ASP A 554 -10.69 -12.66 -4.39
C ASP A 554 -9.79 -13.89 -4.23
N ALA A 555 -9.19 -14.08 -3.05
CA ALA A 555 -8.36 -15.24 -2.77
C ALA A 555 -9.15 -16.56 -2.95
N VAL A 556 -10.36 -16.66 -2.38
CA VAL A 556 -11.21 -17.85 -2.50
C VAL A 556 -11.62 -18.09 -3.95
N LEU A 557 -12.04 -17.05 -4.67
CA LEU A 557 -12.46 -17.13 -6.08
C LEU A 557 -11.29 -17.48 -7.02
N LYS A 558 -10.05 -17.22 -6.60
CA LYS A 558 -8.81 -17.65 -7.26
C LYS A 558 -8.33 -19.05 -6.84
N GLY A 559 -9.10 -19.75 -6.01
CA GLY A 559 -8.81 -21.13 -5.61
C GLY A 559 -7.91 -21.28 -4.38
N VAL A 560 -7.67 -20.20 -3.62
CA VAL A 560 -6.98 -20.29 -2.33
C VAL A 560 -7.86 -21.06 -1.34
N THR A 561 -7.34 -22.18 -0.84
CA THR A 561 -8.07 -23.03 0.13
C THR A 561 -7.93 -22.47 1.54
N VAL A 562 -8.91 -21.66 1.96
CA VAL A 562 -8.94 -21.07 3.32
C VAL A 562 -9.43 -22.11 4.35
N PRO A 563 -8.76 -22.26 5.51
CA PRO A 563 -9.14 -23.25 6.53
C PRO A 563 -10.58 -23.13 7.05
N ASP A 564 -11.06 -21.91 7.28
CA ASP A 564 -12.38 -21.63 7.87
C ASP A 564 -13.16 -20.63 7.01
N LEU A 565 -13.56 -21.13 5.84
CA LEU A 565 -14.37 -20.39 4.90
C LEU A 565 -15.71 -19.88 5.49
N PRO A 566 -16.42 -20.63 6.36
CA PRO A 566 -17.61 -20.11 7.03
C PRO A 566 -17.34 -18.87 7.90
N ALA A 567 -16.28 -18.86 8.71
CA ALA A 567 -15.94 -17.69 9.53
C ALA A 567 -15.51 -16.49 8.67
N LEU A 568 -14.76 -16.72 7.59
CA LEU A 568 -14.40 -15.68 6.62
C LEU A 568 -15.64 -15.03 6.01
N TYR A 569 -16.58 -15.83 5.50
CA TYR A 569 -17.82 -15.29 4.93
C TYR A 569 -18.66 -14.57 5.97
N ALA A 570 -18.76 -15.11 7.18
CA ALA A 570 -19.48 -14.48 8.29
C ALA A 570 -18.86 -13.13 8.69
N ALA A 571 -17.53 -13.00 8.67
CA ALA A 571 -16.84 -11.74 8.91
C ALA A 571 -17.19 -10.67 7.85
N ALA A 572 -17.13 -11.04 6.57
CA ALA A 572 -17.44 -10.13 5.47
C ALA A 572 -18.93 -9.72 5.46
N LEU A 573 -19.84 -10.68 5.68
CA LEU A 573 -21.27 -10.40 5.80
C LEU A 573 -21.56 -9.46 6.98
N ARG A 574 -20.87 -9.64 8.12
CA ARG A 574 -21.01 -8.76 9.28
C ARG A 574 -20.59 -7.33 8.94
N ASN A 575 -19.49 -7.11 8.23
CA ASN A 575 -19.07 -5.80 7.73
C ASN A 575 -20.15 -5.11 6.88
N ALA A 576 -20.83 -5.88 6.03
CA ALA A 576 -21.84 -5.34 5.13
C ALA A 576 -23.22 -5.10 5.78
N THR A 577 -23.55 -5.80 6.87
CA THR A 577 -24.93 -5.88 7.39
C THR A 577 -25.12 -5.45 8.84
N VAL A 578 -24.06 -5.22 9.60
CA VAL A 578 -24.15 -4.93 11.05
C VAL A 578 -23.56 -3.57 11.38
N VAL A 579 -24.34 -2.74 12.08
CA VAL A 579 -23.87 -1.44 12.56
C VAL A 579 -22.65 -1.62 13.46
N PRO A 580 -21.49 -1.03 13.12
CA PRO A 580 -20.27 -1.24 13.90
C PRO A 580 -20.39 -0.63 15.30
N PRO A 581 -19.87 -1.30 16.34
CA PRO A 581 -19.94 -0.80 17.72
C PRO A 581 -18.92 0.31 18.01
N SER A 582 -17.91 0.48 17.15
CA SER A 582 -16.84 1.46 17.31
C SER A 582 -16.29 1.84 15.92
N PRO A 583 -15.59 2.98 15.77
CA PRO A 583 -15.15 3.44 14.45
C PRO A 583 -13.97 2.63 13.86
N GLY A 584 -13.26 1.82 14.66
CA GLY A 584 -12.13 1.00 14.20
C GLY A 584 -12.51 -0.27 13.43
N VAL A 585 -13.80 -0.62 13.36
CA VAL A 585 -14.30 -1.84 12.71
C VAL A 585 -15.55 -1.55 11.87
N GLY A 586 -15.86 -2.43 10.91
CA GLY A 586 -17.05 -2.34 10.07
C GLY A 586 -17.17 -1.03 9.29
N ARG A 587 -18.33 -0.78 8.69
CA ARG A 587 -18.54 0.36 7.79
C ARG A 587 -19.11 1.56 8.53
N LYS A 588 -18.40 2.70 8.51
CA LYS A 588 -18.93 3.96 9.06
C LYS A 588 -20.18 4.38 8.26
N GLY A 589 -21.17 4.92 8.96
CA GLY A 589 -22.43 5.36 8.35
C GLY A 589 -23.44 4.23 8.04
N LEU A 590 -23.09 2.95 8.26
CA LEU A 590 -23.93 1.80 7.89
C LEU A 590 -25.33 1.80 8.52
N ALA A 591 -25.46 2.43 9.70
CA ALA A 591 -26.75 2.59 10.38
C ALA A 591 -27.86 3.15 9.47
N THR A 592 -27.51 3.98 8.49
CA THR A 592 -28.50 4.56 7.55
C THR A 592 -28.17 4.29 6.09
N SER A 593 -26.90 4.06 5.73
CA SER A 593 -26.53 3.85 4.32
C SER A 593 -27.06 2.54 3.76
N ALA A 594 -27.31 1.54 4.62
CA ALA A 594 -27.93 0.28 4.22
C ALA A 594 -29.32 0.45 3.60
N PHE A 595 -30.02 1.57 3.87
CA PHE A 595 -31.39 1.88 3.43
C PHE A 595 -31.47 3.05 2.43
N ARG A 596 -30.56 4.03 2.56
CA ARG A 596 -30.51 5.17 1.62
C ARG A 596 -29.77 4.87 0.31
N GLY A 597 -28.96 3.81 0.30
CA GLY A 597 -28.11 3.44 -0.82
C GLY A 597 -26.85 4.30 -0.97
N TYR A 598 -26.58 5.22 -0.04
CA TYR A 598 -25.35 6.01 0.02
C TYR A 598 -24.98 6.38 1.46
N VAL A 599 -23.70 6.69 1.69
CA VAL A 599 -23.23 7.24 2.96
C VAL A 599 -23.47 8.74 2.99
N ASP A 600 -24.17 9.22 4.02
CA ASP A 600 -24.49 10.63 4.18
C ASP A 600 -23.25 11.47 4.52
N ARG A 601 -23.17 12.70 3.98
CA ARG A 601 -22.05 13.64 4.15
C ARG A 601 -21.72 14.04 5.59
N ARG A 602 -22.60 13.80 6.56
CA ARG A 602 -22.23 13.97 7.98
C ARG A 602 -21.13 12.99 8.40
N THR A 603 -20.94 11.92 7.65
CA THR A 603 -19.76 11.06 7.74
C THR A 603 -18.66 11.67 6.88
N PRO A 604 -17.52 12.10 7.46
CA PRO A 604 -16.37 12.52 6.66
C PRO A 604 -16.00 11.46 5.63
N GLU A 605 -15.55 11.89 4.45
CA GLU A 605 -15.13 11.00 3.36
C GLU A 605 -16.29 10.13 2.84
N SER A 606 -17.49 10.71 2.80
CA SER A 606 -18.74 9.98 2.50
C SER A 606 -18.74 9.26 1.15
N VAL A 607 -18.16 9.87 0.11
CA VAL A 607 -18.05 9.26 -1.21
C VAL A 607 -17.07 8.09 -1.18
N SER A 608 -15.91 8.25 -0.53
CA SER A 608 -14.94 7.15 -0.36
C SER A 608 -15.56 5.95 0.35
N TRP A 609 -16.24 6.19 1.48
CA TRP A 609 -16.91 5.14 2.25
C TRP A 609 -17.96 4.39 1.42
N ALA A 610 -18.72 5.12 0.61
CA ALA A 610 -19.74 4.53 -0.24
C ALA A 610 -19.12 3.71 -1.39
N LEU A 611 -18.18 4.29 -2.14
CA LEU A 611 -17.54 3.62 -3.28
C LEU A 611 -16.79 2.34 -2.86
N GLU A 612 -16.02 2.40 -1.77
CA GLU A 612 -15.38 1.21 -1.19
C GLU A 612 -16.45 0.18 -0.74
N SER A 613 -17.58 0.61 -0.18
CA SER A 613 -18.65 -0.30 0.22
C SER A 613 -19.25 -1.07 -0.96
N TYR A 614 -19.47 -0.40 -2.10
CA TYR A 614 -20.06 -1.04 -3.29
C TYR A 614 -19.13 -2.08 -3.91
N LEU A 615 -17.83 -1.77 -4.00
CA LEU A 615 -16.82 -2.72 -4.46
C LEU A 615 -16.76 -3.96 -3.56
N ASN A 616 -16.75 -3.74 -2.24
CA ASN A 616 -16.74 -4.84 -1.28
C ASN A 616 -18.04 -5.66 -1.34
N ASP A 617 -19.20 -5.02 -1.57
CA ASP A 617 -20.48 -5.72 -1.75
C ASP A 617 -20.49 -6.60 -3.00
N ASP A 618 -19.89 -6.18 -4.13
CA ASP A 618 -19.74 -7.03 -5.32
C ASP A 618 -18.89 -8.27 -5.03
N ALA A 619 -17.76 -8.09 -4.33
CA ALA A 619 -16.88 -9.19 -3.98
C ALA A 619 -17.55 -10.20 -3.03
N ILE A 620 -18.28 -9.72 -2.02
CA ILE A 620 -19.05 -10.60 -1.11
C ILE A 620 -20.17 -11.30 -1.88
N ALA A 621 -20.86 -10.62 -2.80
CA ALA A 621 -21.90 -11.23 -3.62
C ALA A 621 -21.38 -12.40 -4.45
N ARG A 622 -20.21 -12.23 -5.09
CA ARG A 622 -19.55 -13.31 -5.86
C ARG A 622 -19.12 -14.47 -4.96
N LEU A 623 -18.61 -14.18 -3.76
CA LEU A 623 -18.29 -15.21 -2.78
C LEU A 623 -19.56 -15.96 -2.34
N ALA A 624 -20.66 -15.26 -2.08
CA ALA A 624 -21.94 -15.85 -1.72
C ALA A 624 -22.50 -16.75 -2.85
N ASP A 625 -22.41 -16.34 -4.11
CA ASP A 625 -22.76 -17.18 -5.26
C ASP A 625 -21.91 -18.46 -5.27
N HIS A 626 -20.59 -18.32 -5.14
CA HIS A 626 -19.67 -19.45 -5.11
C HIS A 626 -20.04 -20.42 -3.98
N LEU A 627 -20.34 -19.93 -2.79
CA LEU A 627 -20.79 -20.75 -1.67
C LEU A 627 -22.15 -21.42 -1.95
N ALA A 628 -23.10 -20.70 -2.57
CA ALA A 628 -24.41 -21.22 -2.91
C ALA A 628 -24.34 -22.36 -3.94
N GLU A 629 -23.43 -22.27 -4.91
CA GLU A 629 -23.18 -23.34 -5.88
C GLU A 629 -22.74 -24.65 -5.19
N HIS A 630 -21.91 -24.52 -4.15
CA HIS A 630 -21.32 -25.64 -3.41
C HIS A 630 -22.12 -26.07 -2.16
N ALA A 631 -23.14 -25.30 -1.74
CA ALA A 631 -23.93 -25.58 -0.55
C ALA A 631 -24.78 -26.85 -0.71
N SER A 632 -24.62 -27.84 0.17
CA SER A 632 -25.42 -29.08 0.11
C SER A 632 -26.83 -28.91 0.69
N ASP A 633 -27.02 -27.98 1.62
CA ASP A 633 -28.30 -27.68 2.25
C ASP A 633 -29.10 -26.65 1.45
N ALA A 634 -30.41 -26.90 1.29
CA ALA A 634 -31.27 -26.06 0.46
C ALA A 634 -31.62 -24.71 1.12
N LEU A 635 -31.68 -24.66 2.46
CA LEU A 635 -31.95 -23.43 3.20
C LEU A 635 -30.71 -22.53 3.20
N GLU A 636 -29.53 -23.11 3.43
CA GLU A 636 -28.23 -22.46 3.28
C GLU A 636 -28.08 -21.87 1.87
N ARG A 637 -28.34 -22.67 0.83
CA ARG A 637 -28.27 -22.22 -0.57
C ARG A 637 -29.23 -21.07 -0.85
N ARG A 638 -30.46 -21.13 -0.33
CA ARG A 638 -31.45 -20.05 -0.46
C ARG A 638 -30.98 -18.77 0.25
N ARG A 639 -30.47 -18.90 1.47
CA ARG A 639 -29.93 -17.79 2.27
C ARG A 639 -28.78 -17.10 1.53
N LEU A 640 -27.81 -17.87 1.05
CA LEU A 640 -26.67 -17.35 0.30
C LEU A 640 -27.10 -16.67 -1.01
N ALA A 641 -28.09 -17.22 -1.72
CA ALA A 641 -28.63 -16.59 -2.92
C ALA A 641 -29.36 -15.27 -2.62
N ASP A 642 -30.12 -15.19 -1.52
CA ASP A 642 -30.78 -13.96 -1.06
C ASP A 642 -29.75 -12.89 -0.68
N GLU A 643 -28.70 -13.28 0.07
CA GLU A 643 -27.58 -12.42 0.46
C GLU A 643 -26.80 -11.92 -0.78
N ALA A 644 -26.47 -12.80 -1.73
CA ALA A 644 -25.78 -12.46 -2.97
C ALA A 644 -26.59 -11.49 -3.84
N ALA A 645 -27.90 -11.70 -3.98
CA ALA A 645 -28.78 -10.82 -4.74
C ALA A 645 -28.81 -9.41 -4.14
N TYR A 646 -29.00 -9.30 -2.82
CA TYR A 646 -29.02 -8.02 -2.12
C TYR A 646 -27.71 -7.26 -2.23
N LEU A 647 -26.58 -7.94 -2.00
CA LEU A 647 -25.26 -7.33 -2.06
C LEU A 647 -24.91 -6.88 -3.49
N ARG A 648 -25.28 -7.67 -4.50
CA ARG A 648 -25.10 -7.29 -5.91
C ARG A 648 -25.92 -6.06 -6.28
N THR A 649 -27.14 -5.95 -5.77
CA THR A 649 -27.94 -4.72 -5.96
C THR A 649 -27.28 -3.52 -5.29
N ARG A 650 -26.77 -3.67 -4.05
CA ARG A 650 -26.02 -2.61 -3.37
C ARG A 650 -24.76 -2.20 -4.13
N ALA A 651 -24.05 -3.14 -4.73
CA ALA A 651 -22.87 -2.86 -5.53
C ALA A 651 -23.13 -1.94 -6.74
N ALA A 652 -24.38 -1.84 -7.22
CA ALA A 652 -24.80 -0.94 -8.29
C ALA A 652 -25.27 0.44 -7.79
N GLU A 653 -25.31 0.70 -6.47
CA GLU A 653 -25.88 1.93 -5.91
C GLU A 653 -24.96 3.14 -5.96
N TYR A 654 -23.74 2.99 -6.48
CA TYR A 654 -22.86 4.12 -6.81
C TYR A 654 -23.55 5.13 -7.74
N VAL A 655 -24.53 4.69 -8.55
CA VAL A 655 -25.37 5.57 -9.39
C VAL A 655 -26.11 6.62 -8.57
N THR A 656 -26.38 6.36 -7.28
CA THR A 656 -27.07 7.30 -6.39
C THR A 656 -26.20 8.50 -6.04
N LEU A 657 -24.87 8.38 -6.12
CA LEU A 657 -23.93 9.47 -5.85
C LEU A 657 -23.53 10.23 -7.11
N PHE A 658 -23.88 9.72 -8.30
CA PHE A 658 -23.51 10.35 -9.57
C PHE A 658 -24.38 11.57 -9.85
N ASP A 659 -23.78 12.75 -9.80
CA ASP A 659 -24.44 13.99 -10.21
C ASP A 659 -24.24 14.22 -11.71
N ALA A 660 -25.28 13.92 -12.50
CA ALA A 660 -25.25 14.11 -13.95
C ALA A 660 -25.02 15.59 -14.37
N GLY A 661 -25.29 16.56 -13.47
CA GLY A 661 -25.02 17.97 -13.74
C GLY A 661 -23.55 18.33 -13.74
N THR A 662 -22.72 17.65 -12.94
CA THR A 662 -21.26 17.85 -12.87
C THR A 662 -20.48 16.75 -13.56
N GLY A 663 -21.07 15.57 -13.75
CA GLY A 663 -20.39 14.37 -14.27
C GLY A 663 -19.44 13.73 -13.27
N PHE A 664 -19.70 13.87 -11.96
CA PHE A 664 -18.87 13.32 -10.88
C PHE A 664 -19.72 12.68 -9.77
N PHE A 665 -19.10 11.78 -9.00
CA PHE A 665 -19.66 11.35 -7.73
C PHE A 665 -19.53 12.48 -6.71
N ARG A 666 -20.62 12.81 -6.01
CA ARG A 666 -20.67 13.87 -5.00
C ARG A 666 -21.39 13.38 -3.76
N GLY A 667 -20.97 13.82 -2.58
CA GLY A 667 -21.67 13.48 -1.35
C GLY A 667 -23.11 14.00 -1.35
N ARG A 668 -24.00 13.31 -0.64
CA ARG A 668 -25.42 13.67 -0.51
C ARG A 668 -25.79 13.90 0.95
N SER A 669 -26.75 14.80 1.17
CA SER A 669 -27.33 15.07 2.49
C SER A 669 -28.33 13.98 2.89
N VAL A 670 -28.83 14.06 4.12
CA VAL A 670 -29.84 13.14 4.65
C VAL A 670 -31.10 13.13 3.78
N GLY A 671 -31.46 14.27 3.18
CA GLY A 671 -32.60 14.40 2.28
C GLY A 671 -32.33 13.99 0.82
N GLY A 672 -31.16 13.45 0.51
CA GLY A 672 -30.78 13.02 -0.85
C GLY A 672 -30.38 14.15 -1.79
N ALA A 673 -30.28 15.40 -1.32
CA ALA A 673 -29.80 16.49 -2.15
C ALA A 673 -28.27 16.46 -2.23
N PHE A 674 -27.72 16.64 -3.43
CA PHE A 674 -26.39 17.26 -3.57
C PHE A 674 -26.56 18.68 -3.03
N ASP A 675 -25.91 19.04 -1.92
CA ASP A 675 -26.28 20.29 -1.23
C ASP A 675 -25.87 21.47 -2.12
N PRO A 676 -26.80 22.36 -2.52
CA PRO A 676 -26.44 23.57 -3.23
C PRO A 676 -25.78 24.61 -2.31
N ALA A 677 -25.95 24.49 -0.98
CA ALA A 677 -25.55 25.52 -0.01
C ALA A 677 -24.04 25.66 0.17
N ASP A 678 -23.26 24.64 -0.20
CA ASP A 678 -21.79 24.66 -0.13
C ASP A 678 -21.11 24.89 -1.49
N ASP A 679 -21.82 24.90 -2.63
CA ASP A 679 -21.14 25.05 -3.92
C ASP A 679 -21.97 25.55 -5.13
N PRO A 680 -22.00 26.86 -5.42
CA PRO A 680 -22.47 27.39 -6.70
C PRO A 680 -21.50 27.15 -7.88
N ALA A 681 -20.32 26.55 -7.68
CA ALA A 681 -19.27 26.38 -8.68
C ALA A 681 -18.37 25.12 -8.44
N PHE A 682 -18.97 23.93 -8.27
CA PHE A 682 -18.27 22.66 -8.00
C PHE A 682 -16.93 22.51 -8.72
N ASP A 683 -15.84 22.45 -7.94
CA ASP A 683 -14.48 22.21 -8.44
C ASP A 683 -14.04 20.77 -8.14
N PRO A 684 -13.98 19.90 -9.17
CA PRO A 684 -13.58 18.50 -9.00
C PRO A 684 -12.12 18.30 -8.56
N ARG A 685 -11.31 19.36 -8.58
CA ARG A 685 -9.91 19.35 -8.13
C ARG A 685 -9.78 19.56 -6.62
N THR A 686 -10.87 19.86 -5.91
CA THR A 686 -10.83 20.09 -4.46
C THR A 686 -10.60 18.76 -3.73
N TRP A 687 -9.45 18.65 -3.06
CA TRP A 687 -9.09 17.47 -2.26
C TRP A 687 -9.85 17.42 -0.92
N GLY A 688 -10.08 16.20 -0.41
CA GLY A 688 -10.68 16.00 0.92
C GLY A 688 -12.18 16.25 0.99
N GLY A 689 -12.73 16.21 2.21
CA GLY A 689 -14.16 16.45 2.46
C GLY A 689 -14.97 15.18 2.20
N ASP A 690 -15.54 15.06 1.00
CA ASP A 690 -16.26 13.85 0.57
C ASP A 690 -15.31 12.71 0.14
N TYR A 691 -14.05 13.05 -0.14
CA TYR A 691 -13.03 12.17 -0.71
C TYR A 691 -11.86 11.96 0.27
N THR A 692 -11.25 10.78 0.25
CA THR A 692 -10.07 10.42 1.06
C THR A 692 -8.83 10.56 0.18
N GLU A 693 -7.86 11.37 0.62
CA GLU A 693 -6.51 11.53 0.06
C GLU A 693 -6.44 11.80 -1.44
N THR A 694 -7.52 12.31 -2.02
CA THR A 694 -7.57 12.80 -3.40
C THR A 694 -8.85 13.63 -3.56
N ASN A 695 -9.30 13.81 -4.80
CA ASN A 695 -10.43 14.64 -5.17
C ASN A 695 -11.45 13.86 -6.02
N ALA A 696 -12.40 14.58 -6.64
CA ALA A 696 -13.48 13.99 -7.42
C ALA A 696 -13.00 13.34 -8.73
N TRP A 697 -11.88 13.81 -9.31
CA TRP A 697 -11.32 13.27 -10.54
C TRP A 697 -10.90 11.81 -10.38
N THR A 698 -10.13 11.50 -9.34
CA THR A 698 -9.68 10.14 -9.07
C THR A 698 -10.86 9.25 -8.65
N HIS A 699 -11.74 9.75 -7.77
CA HIS A 699 -12.89 8.97 -7.29
C HIS A 699 -13.95 8.69 -8.35
N LEU A 700 -14.04 9.49 -9.44
CA LEU A 700 -14.91 9.18 -10.58
C LEU A 700 -14.66 7.77 -11.12
N PHE A 701 -13.42 7.28 -11.02
CA PHE A 701 -13.01 5.98 -11.50
C PHE A 701 -13.00 4.89 -10.41
N GLY A 702 -13.49 5.17 -9.20
CA GLY A 702 -13.51 4.28 -8.04
C GLY A 702 -14.55 3.14 -8.07
N VAL A 703 -14.94 2.68 -9.26
CA VAL A 703 -15.90 1.56 -9.45
C VAL A 703 -15.34 0.51 -10.42
N PRO A 704 -14.14 -0.05 -10.17
CA PRO A 704 -13.50 -0.97 -11.11
C PRO A 704 -14.32 -2.24 -11.37
N HIS A 705 -15.19 -2.65 -10.44
CA HIS A 705 -16.12 -3.78 -10.61
C HIS A 705 -17.19 -3.54 -11.67
N ASP A 706 -17.46 -2.29 -12.07
CA ASP A 706 -18.49 -1.94 -13.06
C ASP A 706 -18.07 -0.86 -14.06
N VAL A 707 -17.01 -1.11 -14.83
CA VAL A 707 -16.52 -0.21 -15.88
C VAL A 707 -17.61 0.11 -16.90
N ALA A 708 -18.36 -0.89 -17.33
CA ALA A 708 -19.46 -0.71 -18.28
C ALA A 708 -20.57 0.20 -17.72
N GLY A 709 -20.94 0.01 -16.45
CA GLY A 709 -21.97 0.83 -15.80
C GLY A 709 -21.53 2.28 -15.62
N LEU A 710 -20.28 2.53 -15.21
CA LEU A 710 -19.72 3.89 -15.17
C LEU A 710 -19.68 4.53 -16.55
N ALA A 711 -19.28 3.77 -17.58
CA ALA A 711 -19.29 4.26 -18.95
C ALA A 711 -20.72 4.67 -19.37
N ALA A 712 -21.75 3.90 -19.00
CA ALA A 712 -23.14 4.24 -19.28
C ALA A 712 -23.57 5.55 -18.61
N LEU A 713 -23.16 5.83 -17.36
CA LEU A 713 -23.43 7.09 -16.67
C LEU A 713 -22.81 8.31 -17.36
N LEU A 714 -21.63 8.13 -17.96
CA LEU A 714 -20.90 9.18 -18.68
C LEU A 714 -21.36 9.37 -20.13
N GLY A 715 -22.33 8.58 -20.62
CA GLY A 715 -22.86 8.69 -21.98
C GLY A 715 -22.34 7.63 -22.96
N GLY A 716 -21.72 6.55 -22.45
CA GLY A 716 -21.23 5.41 -23.19
C GLY A 716 -19.71 5.32 -23.28
N ARG A 717 -19.22 4.25 -23.91
CA ARG A 717 -17.79 3.91 -24.00
C ARG A 717 -16.91 5.05 -24.55
N THR A 718 -17.34 5.73 -25.60
CA THR A 718 -16.58 6.85 -26.19
C THR A 718 -16.44 8.01 -25.21
N ALA A 719 -17.52 8.43 -24.57
CA ALA A 719 -17.51 9.52 -23.58
C ALA A 719 -16.67 9.16 -22.34
N PHE A 720 -16.67 7.89 -21.94
CA PHE A 720 -15.79 7.38 -20.88
C PHE A 720 -14.30 7.56 -21.22
N LEU A 721 -13.89 7.16 -22.44
CA LEU A 721 -12.50 7.33 -22.90
C LEU A 721 -12.12 8.81 -23.05
N GLU A 722 -13.03 9.65 -23.54
CA GLU A 722 -12.84 11.12 -23.59
C GLU A 722 -12.65 11.70 -22.18
N ARG A 723 -13.42 11.22 -21.20
CA ARG A 723 -13.31 11.65 -19.80
C ARG A 723 -11.99 11.23 -19.15
N LEU A 724 -11.49 10.02 -19.44
CA LEU A 724 -10.14 9.61 -19.06
C LEU A 724 -9.07 10.49 -19.74
N GLY A 725 -9.30 10.91 -20.99
CA GLY A 725 -8.44 11.86 -21.69
C GLY A 725 -8.41 13.23 -21.01
N GLU A 726 -9.56 13.74 -20.59
CA GLU A 726 -9.68 14.99 -19.81
C GLU A 726 -8.98 14.88 -18.45
N PHE A 727 -9.09 13.73 -17.78
CA PHE A 727 -8.39 13.43 -16.54
C PHE A 727 -6.86 13.52 -16.71
N LEU A 728 -6.30 12.90 -17.76
CA LEU A 728 -4.86 13.00 -18.07
C LEU A 728 -4.44 14.40 -18.56
N GLY A 729 -5.35 15.15 -19.17
CA GLY A 729 -5.11 16.50 -19.70
C GLY A 729 -5.23 17.62 -18.67
N THR A 730 -5.93 17.37 -17.56
CA THR A 730 -6.15 18.35 -16.48
C THR A 730 -4.96 18.34 -15.53
N PRO A 731 -4.20 19.42 -15.36
CA PRO A 731 -3.05 19.43 -14.46
C PRO A 731 -3.45 19.26 -12.99
N GLU A 732 -2.70 18.46 -12.23
CA GLU A 732 -2.64 18.54 -10.77
C GLU A 732 -1.60 19.59 -10.37
N THR A 733 -2.01 20.56 -9.54
CA THR A 733 -1.19 21.71 -9.16
C THR A 733 -0.61 21.60 -7.75
N GLY A 734 -1.24 20.80 -6.88
CA GLY A 734 -0.79 20.54 -5.52
C GLY A 734 -0.57 21.79 -4.68
N ASP A 735 -1.28 22.88 -4.98
CA ASP A 735 -1.03 24.23 -4.45
C ASP A 735 -2.18 24.76 -3.57
N THR A 736 -3.28 24.02 -3.46
CA THR A 736 -4.41 24.36 -2.60
C THR A 736 -4.69 23.23 -1.60
N PRO A 737 -5.01 23.54 -0.33
CA PRO A 737 -5.20 22.52 0.70
C PRO A 737 -6.54 21.77 0.60
N GLY A 738 -7.46 22.19 -0.27
CA GLY A 738 -8.82 21.65 -0.30
C GLY A 738 -9.50 21.75 1.08
N HIS A 739 -10.03 20.63 1.57
CA HIS A 739 -10.64 20.50 2.91
C HIS A 739 -9.65 20.16 4.03
N TYR A 740 -8.37 19.99 3.73
CA TYR A 740 -7.33 19.72 4.73
C TYR A 740 -6.86 21.01 5.42
N SER A 741 -6.16 20.88 6.55
CA SER A 741 -5.59 22.03 7.27
C SER A 741 -4.40 22.68 6.57
N GLY A 742 -3.85 22.03 5.54
CA GLY A 742 -2.70 22.46 4.75
C GLY A 742 -2.53 21.55 3.53
N VAL A 743 -1.60 21.93 2.64
CA VAL A 743 -1.19 21.04 1.54
C VAL A 743 -0.49 19.83 2.16
N ILE A 744 -1.01 18.64 1.86
CA ILE A 744 -0.46 17.35 2.31
C ILE A 744 0.54 16.82 1.27
N HIS A 745 1.37 15.85 1.65
CA HIS A 745 2.48 15.38 0.80
C HIS A 745 1.97 14.73 -0.50
N GLU A 746 0.84 14.03 -0.45
CA GLU A 746 0.20 13.35 -1.57
C GLU A 746 -0.19 14.32 -2.68
N MET A 747 -0.58 15.55 -2.35
CA MET A 747 -0.86 16.61 -3.33
C MET A 747 0.40 17.04 -4.08
N VAL A 748 1.52 17.15 -3.35
CA VAL A 748 2.81 17.54 -3.92
C VAL A 748 3.36 16.43 -4.80
N GLU A 749 3.23 15.18 -4.37
CA GLU A 749 3.66 14.00 -5.12
C GLU A 749 2.81 13.79 -6.38
N ALA A 750 1.48 13.91 -6.29
CA ALA A 750 0.57 13.79 -7.43
C ALA A 750 0.90 14.82 -8.52
N ARG A 751 1.25 16.06 -8.13
CA ARG A 751 1.77 17.08 -9.05
C ARG A 751 3.04 16.60 -9.76
N GLU A 752 3.98 16.01 -9.03
CA GLU A 752 5.26 15.52 -9.57
C GLU A 752 5.13 14.26 -10.45
N VAL A 753 4.00 13.53 -10.41
CA VAL A 753 3.73 12.45 -11.36
C VAL A 753 3.71 12.98 -12.79
N ARG A 754 3.19 14.19 -13.00
CA ARG A 754 3.08 14.90 -14.29
C ARG A 754 2.27 14.13 -15.35
N LEU A 755 1.22 13.44 -14.93
CA LEU A 755 0.26 12.74 -15.81
C LEU A 755 -1.17 13.28 -15.66
N GLY A 756 -1.30 14.60 -15.51
CA GLY A 756 -2.58 15.26 -15.27
C GLY A 756 -3.07 15.01 -13.84
N GLN A 757 -4.33 14.62 -13.69
CA GLN A 757 -4.95 14.23 -12.42
C GLN A 757 -4.63 12.77 -12.01
N LEU A 758 -3.87 12.02 -12.82
CA LEU A 758 -3.40 10.68 -12.44
C LEU A 758 -2.31 10.78 -11.36
N GLY A 759 -2.75 10.87 -10.10
CA GLY A 759 -1.90 10.82 -8.92
C GLY A 759 -1.43 9.40 -8.61
N MET A 760 -0.60 8.81 -9.48
CA MET A 760 -0.01 7.46 -9.33
C MET A 760 0.88 7.30 -8.08
N SER A 761 1.02 8.36 -7.28
CA SER A 761 1.67 8.34 -5.97
C SER A 761 0.80 7.83 -4.83
N ASN A 762 -0.50 7.61 -5.07
CA ASN A 762 -1.46 7.15 -4.06
C ASN A 762 -2.43 6.11 -4.66
N GLN A 763 -2.87 5.17 -3.83
CA GLN A 763 -3.56 3.93 -4.18
C GLN A 763 -4.86 4.08 -4.98
N PRO A 764 -5.74 5.09 -4.75
CA PRO A 764 -6.97 5.26 -5.51
C PRO A 764 -6.75 5.41 -7.02
N ALA A 765 -5.54 5.74 -7.45
CA ALA A 765 -5.18 5.88 -8.86
C ALA A 765 -4.66 4.60 -9.52
N HIS A 766 -4.28 3.57 -8.75
CA HIS A 766 -3.42 2.48 -9.23
C HIS A 766 -4.06 1.58 -10.30
N HIS A 767 -5.39 1.45 -10.33
CA HIS A 767 -6.12 0.71 -11.36
C HIS A 767 -6.44 1.54 -12.62
N ILE A 768 -6.41 2.88 -12.51
CA ILE A 768 -6.88 3.79 -13.57
C ILE A 768 -6.14 3.61 -14.91
N PRO A 769 -4.80 3.38 -14.96
CA PRO A 769 -4.12 3.10 -16.23
C PRO A 769 -4.69 1.92 -17.02
N TYR A 770 -5.28 0.94 -16.33
CA TYR A 770 -5.86 -0.27 -16.92
C TYR A 770 -7.31 -0.12 -17.35
N LEU A 771 -7.99 0.97 -16.96
CA LEU A 771 -9.38 1.25 -17.39
C LEU A 771 -9.48 1.51 -18.89
N TRP A 772 -8.41 1.99 -19.53
CA TRP A 772 -8.38 2.19 -20.98
C TRP A 772 -8.52 0.86 -21.72
N ALA A 773 -7.68 -0.13 -21.41
CA ALA A 773 -7.80 -1.50 -21.94
C ALA A 773 -9.16 -2.12 -21.61
N ALA A 774 -9.65 -1.95 -20.37
CA ALA A 774 -10.96 -2.46 -19.97
C ALA A 774 -12.14 -1.82 -20.75
N ALA A 775 -11.95 -0.62 -21.30
CA ALA A 775 -12.89 0.08 -22.17
C ALA A 775 -12.54 -0.01 -23.67
N GLY A 776 -11.57 -0.85 -24.05
CA GLY A 776 -11.23 -1.15 -25.45
C GLY A 776 -10.13 -0.29 -26.09
N ASP A 777 -9.34 0.44 -25.30
CA ASP A 777 -8.13 1.15 -25.74
C ASP A 777 -6.86 0.63 -25.03
N PRO A 778 -6.38 -0.58 -25.39
CA PRO A 778 -5.20 -1.16 -24.78
C PRO A 778 -3.90 -0.39 -25.10
N ALA A 779 -3.84 0.32 -26.22
CA ALA A 779 -2.65 1.08 -26.61
C ALA A 779 -2.35 2.21 -25.62
N THR A 780 -3.38 2.90 -25.11
CA THR A 780 -3.18 3.93 -24.07
C THR A 780 -2.75 3.31 -22.75
N THR A 781 -3.31 2.18 -22.33
CA THR A 781 -2.82 1.42 -21.15
C THR A 781 -1.34 1.06 -21.31
N GLN A 782 -0.94 0.48 -22.44
CA GLN A 782 0.43 0.07 -22.71
C GLN A 782 1.41 1.24 -22.59
N ARG A 783 1.09 2.39 -23.20
CA ARG A 783 1.92 3.59 -23.11
C ARG A 783 2.04 4.10 -21.68
N LEU A 784 0.92 4.24 -20.96
CA LEU A 784 0.90 4.78 -19.60
C LEU A 784 1.66 3.88 -18.62
N VAL A 785 1.41 2.57 -18.65
CA VAL A 785 2.08 1.62 -17.76
C VAL A 785 3.60 1.63 -17.97
N ARG A 786 4.06 1.68 -19.22
CA ARG A 786 5.50 1.76 -19.53
C ARG A 786 6.12 3.08 -19.12
N GLU A 787 5.39 4.19 -19.26
CA GLU A 787 5.83 5.49 -18.75
C GLU A 787 5.96 5.48 -17.21
N ILE A 788 4.97 4.91 -16.50
CA ILE A 788 4.98 4.82 -15.04
C ILE A 788 6.17 3.97 -14.53
N LEU A 789 6.35 2.77 -15.10
CA LEU A 789 7.45 1.86 -14.73
C LEU A 789 8.83 2.49 -14.95
N ASP A 790 9.00 3.26 -16.02
CA ASP A 790 10.29 3.89 -16.36
C ASP A 790 10.63 5.11 -15.48
N ARG A 791 9.63 5.79 -14.91
CA ARG A 791 9.83 7.08 -14.24
C ARG A 791 9.63 7.07 -12.74
N LEU A 792 8.61 6.35 -12.24
CA LEU A 792 8.11 6.58 -10.88
C LEU A 792 8.80 5.68 -9.83
N PHE A 793 9.65 4.76 -10.27
CA PHE A 793 10.33 3.78 -9.41
C PHE A 793 11.87 3.95 -9.35
N VAL A 794 12.38 5.10 -9.79
CA VAL A 794 13.81 5.37 -9.93
C VAL A 794 14.45 5.94 -8.65
N GLY A 795 15.78 5.84 -8.55
CA GLY A 795 16.59 6.50 -7.52
C GLY A 795 16.93 5.62 -6.31
N SER A 796 16.90 4.30 -6.49
CA SER A 796 17.23 3.30 -5.47
C SER A 796 18.57 3.58 -4.77
N GLU A 797 19.55 4.11 -5.50
CA GLU A 797 20.92 4.34 -5.03
C GLU A 797 21.06 5.47 -4.01
N ILE A 798 20.08 6.36 -3.91
CA ILE A 798 20.07 7.50 -2.96
C ILE A 798 18.88 7.43 -2.01
N GLY A 799 18.47 6.21 -1.66
CA GLY A 799 17.38 5.93 -0.71
C GLY A 799 15.99 6.27 -1.25
N GLN A 800 15.82 6.56 -2.54
CA GLN A 800 14.50 6.79 -3.14
C GLN A 800 13.93 5.48 -3.67
N GLY A 801 13.26 5.47 -4.83
CA GLY A 801 12.74 4.26 -5.47
C GLY A 801 11.23 4.20 -5.60
N TYR A 802 10.48 5.11 -4.97
CA TYR A 802 9.05 5.31 -5.19
C TYR A 802 8.74 6.81 -5.31
N LEU A 803 7.61 7.16 -5.92
CA LEU A 803 7.07 8.52 -5.92
C LEU A 803 5.72 8.47 -5.20
N GLY A 804 5.73 8.58 -3.87
CA GLY A 804 4.61 8.24 -3.00
C GLY A 804 4.98 7.17 -1.97
N ASP A 805 4.04 6.86 -1.09
CA ASP A 805 4.20 5.84 -0.05
C ASP A 805 4.21 4.41 -0.63
N GLU A 806 4.97 3.51 -0.01
CA GLU A 806 5.09 2.12 -0.46
C GLU A 806 3.89 1.25 -0.03
N ASP A 807 3.31 1.59 1.12
CA ASP A 807 2.12 1.01 1.76
C ASP A 807 2.07 -0.52 1.78
N ASN A 808 2.98 -1.08 2.58
CA ASN A 808 2.98 -2.46 3.04
C ASN A 808 2.99 -3.51 1.91
N GLY A 809 3.69 -3.21 0.82
CA GLY A 809 3.79 -4.10 -0.34
C GLY A 809 2.83 -3.78 -1.48
N GLU A 810 1.90 -2.83 -1.32
CA GLU A 810 0.92 -2.47 -2.34
C GLU A 810 1.62 -1.90 -3.59
N MET A 811 2.39 -0.81 -3.44
CA MET A 811 3.02 -0.15 -4.60
C MET A 811 4.10 -1.05 -5.22
N SER A 812 4.75 -1.86 -4.39
CA SER A 812 5.69 -2.90 -4.83
C SER A 812 5.01 -3.99 -5.68
N ALA A 813 3.84 -4.47 -5.26
CA ALA A 813 3.07 -5.46 -6.01
C ALA A 813 2.49 -4.90 -7.30
N TRP A 814 2.09 -3.62 -7.31
CA TRP A 814 1.70 -2.92 -8.54
C TRP A 814 2.79 -2.98 -9.60
N TRP A 815 4.04 -2.72 -9.20
CA TRP A 815 5.19 -2.78 -10.11
C TRP A 815 5.43 -4.21 -10.60
N LEU A 816 5.37 -5.21 -9.72
CA LEU A 816 5.59 -6.62 -10.08
C LEU A 816 4.58 -7.11 -11.14
N PHE A 817 3.30 -6.83 -10.92
CA PHE A 817 2.24 -7.15 -11.87
C PHE A 817 2.45 -6.44 -13.21
N SER A 818 2.63 -5.12 -13.16
CA SER A 818 2.81 -4.30 -14.36
C SER A 818 4.06 -4.71 -15.15
N ALA A 819 5.16 -5.07 -14.48
CA ALA A 819 6.38 -5.55 -15.12
C ALA A 819 6.22 -6.90 -15.82
N LEU A 820 5.35 -7.79 -15.29
CA LEU A 820 4.91 -9.01 -15.96
C LEU A 820 3.91 -8.76 -17.11
N GLY A 821 3.39 -7.55 -17.24
CA GLY A 821 2.51 -7.13 -18.32
C GLY A 821 1.02 -7.33 -18.07
N PHE A 822 0.57 -7.52 -16.82
CA PHE A 822 -0.85 -7.64 -16.49
C PHE A 822 -1.16 -7.18 -15.06
N TYR A 823 -2.41 -6.79 -14.77
CA TYR A 823 -2.80 -6.20 -13.49
C TYR A 823 -4.17 -6.68 -12.97
N PRO A 824 -4.32 -6.96 -11.65
CA PRO A 824 -5.59 -7.37 -11.03
C PRO A 824 -6.55 -6.18 -10.84
N MET A 825 -7.03 -5.59 -11.94
CA MET A 825 -7.88 -4.39 -11.91
C MET A 825 -9.17 -4.57 -11.10
N GLN A 826 -9.77 -5.76 -11.17
CA GLN A 826 -11.04 -6.11 -10.52
C GLN A 826 -10.80 -7.13 -9.42
N VAL A 827 -10.40 -6.67 -8.24
CA VAL A 827 -10.25 -7.55 -7.06
C VAL A 827 -11.63 -8.13 -6.70
N GLY A 828 -11.74 -9.45 -6.64
CA GLY A 828 -13.00 -10.18 -6.51
C GLY A 828 -13.47 -10.80 -7.83
N ALA A 829 -12.86 -10.45 -8.97
CA ALA A 829 -13.00 -11.18 -10.23
C ALA A 829 -11.67 -11.91 -10.54
N PRO A 830 -11.69 -13.23 -10.84
CA PRO A 830 -10.47 -13.99 -11.10
C PRO A 830 -9.91 -13.73 -12.51
N VAL A 831 -9.68 -12.47 -12.87
CA VAL A 831 -9.14 -11.99 -14.15
C VAL A 831 -8.08 -10.91 -13.94
N TYR A 832 -7.20 -10.76 -14.92
CA TYR A 832 -6.18 -9.71 -14.99
C TYR A 832 -6.28 -8.96 -16.31
N VAL A 833 -6.15 -7.64 -16.29
CA VAL A 833 -6.12 -6.81 -17.50
C VAL A 833 -4.68 -6.75 -18.02
N ILE A 834 -4.48 -6.95 -19.32
CA ILE A 834 -3.16 -6.99 -19.94
C ILE A 834 -2.69 -5.55 -20.22
N GLY A 835 -1.46 -5.25 -19.80
CA GLY A 835 -0.75 -4.01 -20.06
C GLY A 835 0.36 -4.21 -21.10
N SER A 836 1.59 -3.85 -20.73
CA SER A 836 2.80 -4.00 -21.55
C SER A 836 3.94 -4.50 -20.67
N PRO A 837 4.56 -5.67 -20.98
CA PRO A 837 5.62 -6.21 -20.16
C PRO A 837 6.86 -5.31 -20.16
N LEU A 838 7.67 -5.38 -19.10
CA LEU A 838 8.89 -4.58 -18.94
C LEU A 838 10.15 -5.28 -19.48
N PHE A 839 10.22 -6.60 -19.35
CA PHE A 839 11.41 -7.38 -19.69
C PHE A 839 11.27 -8.06 -21.05
N ARG A 840 12.41 -8.50 -21.62
CA ARG A 840 12.40 -9.32 -22.84
C ARG A 840 11.98 -10.76 -22.55
N SER A 841 12.30 -11.25 -21.36
CA SER A 841 11.76 -12.48 -20.82
C SER A 841 11.66 -12.38 -19.30
N ALA A 842 10.61 -12.93 -18.73
CA ALA A 842 10.46 -13.12 -17.29
C ALA A 842 9.90 -14.52 -17.04
N ARG A 843 10.51 -15.25 -16.10
CA ARG A 843 10.01 -16.54 -15.62
C ARG A 843 9.78 -16.46 -14.12
N VAL A 844 8.59 -16.88 -13.70
CA VAL A 844 8.16 -16.95 -12.31
C VAL A 844 7.72 -18.37 -12.01
N ARG A 845 8.34 -19.00 -11.01
CA ARG A 845 7.95 -20.33 -10.54
C ARG A 845 6.70 -20.23 -9.67
N LEU A 846 5.57 -20.70 -10.16
CA LEU A 846 4.33 -20.81 -9.39
C LEU A 846 4.12 -22.26 -8.91
N PRO A 847 3.25 -22.50 -7.91
CA PRO A 847 2.94 -23.86 -7.47
C PRO A 847 2.33 -24.75 -8.56
N GLY A 848 1.54 -24.18 -9.48
CA GLY A 848 0.90 -24.91 -10.58
C GLY A 848 1.80 -25.14 -11.80
N GLY A 849 2.89 -24.38 -11.94
CA GLY A 849 3.80 -24.43 -13.08
C GLY A 849 4.57 -23.11 -13.24
N ASP A 850 5.50 -23.06 -14.17
CA ASP A 850 6.20 -21.81 -14.46
C ASP A 850 5.28 -20.88 -15.28
N LEU A 851 5.14 -19.64 -14.83
CA LEU A 851 4.67 -18.53 -15.66
C LEU A 851 5.87 -17.96 -16.42
N VAL A 852 5.81 -18.00 -17.75
CA VAL A 852 6.84 -17.49 -18.66
C VAL A 852 6.20 -16.36 -19.47
N VAL A 853 6.81 -15.18 -19.42
CA VAL A 853 6.43 -13.99 -20.19
C VAL A 853 7.57 -13.69 -21.14
N ASP A 854 7.39 -13.95 -22.44
CA ASP A 854 8.39 -13.68 -23.47
C ASP A 854 7.92 -12.52 -24.35
N ALA A 855 8.76 -11.50 -24.47
CA ALA A 855 8.56 -10.31 -25.28
C ALA A 855 9.90 -9.90 -25.92
N PRO A 856 10.47 -10.71 -26.83
CA PRO A 856 11.88 -10.57 -27.24
C PRO A 856 12.20 -9.23 -27.92
N GLU A 857 11.22 -8.60 -28.57
CA GLU A 857 11.34 -7.28 -29.19
C GLU A 857 11.18 -6.12 -28.20
N ASN A 858 10.89 -6.38 -26.92
CA ASN A 858 10.63 -5.34 -25.94
C ASN A 858 11.82 -4.38 -25.78
N SER A 859 11.53 -3.08 -25.86
CA SER A 859 12.50 -2.00 -25.69
C SER A 859 11.81 -0.74 -25.16
N ARG A 860 12.55 0.37 -25.05
CA ARG A 860 11.98 1.69 -24.75
C ARG A 860 11.09 2.20 -25.89
N GLU A 861 11.38 1.84 -27.15
CA GLU A 861 10.53 2.17 -28.29
C GLU A 861 9.39 1.18 -28.46
N ASN A 862 9.65 -0.13 -28.29
CA ASN A 862 8.69 -1.19 -28.55
C ASN A 862 7.80 -1.47 -27.34
N VAL A 863 6.85 -0.56 -27.10
CA VAL A 863 5.94 -0.62 -25.94
C VAL A 863 4.57 -1.21 -26.26
N TYR A 864 4.20 -1.34 -27.55
CA TYR A 864 2.85 -1.72 -27.96
C TYR A 864 2.74 -3.19 -28.35
N VAL A 865 1.74 -3.87 -27.82
CA VAL A 865 1.45 -5.28 -28.15
C VAL A 865 0.83 -5.36 -29.55
N GLN A 866 1.42 -6.17 -30.42
CA GLN A 866 0.96 -6.44 -31.79
C GLN A 866 0.13 -7.72 -31.85
N SER A 867 0.52 -8.73 -31.08
CA SER A 867 -0.20 -9.98 -30.87
C SER A 867 0.21 -10.62 -29.55
N LEU A 868 -0.61 -11.53 -29.03
CA LEU A 868 -0.32 -12.33 -27.84
C LEU A 868 -0.72 -13.77 -28.08
N ARG A 869 0.16 -14.72 -27.74
CA ARG A 869 -0.19 -16.13 -27.62
C ARG A 869 -0.09 -16.58 -26.18
N VAL A 870 -1.07 -17.38 -25.75
CA VAL A 870 -1.09 -18.01 -24.44
C VAL A 870 -1.03 -19.51 -24.66
N ASN A 871 0.07 -20.14 -24.22
CA ASN A 871 0.35 -21.56 -24.44
C ASN A 871 0.24 -21.95 -25.94
N GLY A 872 0.75 -21.09 -26.83
CA GLY A 872 0.72 -21.26 -28.29
C GLY A 872 -0.62 -20.97 -28.97
N VAL A 873 -1.66 -20.56 -28.24
CA VAL A 873 -2.98 -20.18 -28.77
C VAL A 873 -3.10 -18.67 -28.84
N GLU A 874 -3.57 -18.14 -29.97
CA GLU A 874 -3.83 -16.71 -30.15
C GLU A 874 -4.83 -16.18 -29.10
N GLN A 875 -4.44 -15.13 -28.40
CA GLN A 875 -5.26 -14.41 -27.43
C GLN A 875 -5.66 -13.06 -28.04
N ALA A 876 -6.94 -12.91 -28.36
CA ALA A 876 -7.47 -11.66 -28.90
C ALA A 876 -7.81 -10.64 -27.81
N ASP A 877 -8.14 -11.12 -26.61
CA ASP A 877 -8.62 -10.28 -25.51
C ASP A 877 -7.47 -9.62 -24.73
N ALA A 878 -7.64 -8.35 -24.36
CA ALA A 878 -6.71 -7.62 -23.49
C ALA A 878 -6.88 -7.95 -22.00
N TRP A 879 -7.32 -9.16 -21.68
CA TRP A 879 -7.44 -9.69 -20.33
C TRP A 879 -7.21 -11.20 -20.31
N ILE A 880 -6.90 -11.76 -19.16
CA ILE A 880 -6.60 -13.18 -18.97
C ILE A 880 -7.17 -13.69 -17.65
N ALA A 881 -7.67 -14.93 -17.65
CA ALA A 881 -8.21 -15.56 -16.45
C ALA A 881 -7.09 -16.02 -15.49
N HIS A 882 -7.38 -16.02 -14.19
CA HIS A 882 -6.43 -16.40 -13.15
C HIS A 882 -5.99 -17.85 -13.25
N ASP A 883 -6.93 -18.76 -13.54
CA ASP A 883 -6.66 -20.21 -13.63
C ASP A 883 -5.61 -20.54 -14.71
N VAL A 884 -5.63 -19.81 -15.82
CA VAL A 884 -4.62 -19.92 -16.88
C VAL A 884 -3.23 -19.56 -16.35
N LEU A 885 -3.10 -18.43 -15.66
CA LEU A 885 -1.81 -18.00 -15.10
C LEU A 885 -1.34 -18.94 -13.99
N ALA A 886 -2.23 -19.30 -13.06
CA ALA A 886 -1.93 -20.12 -11.88
C ALA A 886 -1.51 -21.55 -12.24
N ALA A 887 -1.99 -22.09 -13.36
CA ALA A 887 -1.60 -23.41 -13.88
C ALA A 887 -0.20 -23.44 -14.53
N GLY A 888 0.49 -22.30 -14.61
CA GLY A 888 1.70 -22.13 -15.41
C GLY A 888 1.34 -21.83 -16.86
N ALA A 889 1.59 -20.60 -17.29
CA ALA A 889 1.29 -20.12 -18.63
C ALA A 889 2.57 -19.66 -19.35
N HIS A 890 2.61 -19.84 -20.66
CA HIS A 890 3.57 -19.18 -21.54
C HIS A 890 2.86 -18.06 -22.31
N LEU A 891 3.15 -16.82 -21.96
CA LEU A 891 2.66 -15.61 -22.60
C LEU A 891 3.71 -15.12 -23.61
N GLU A 892 3.43 -15.25 -24.90
CA GLU A 892 4.33 -14.84 -25.98
C GLU A 892 3.80 -13.54 -26.61
N PHE A 893 4.42 -12.42 -26.28
CA PHE A 893 4.08 -11.08 -26.77
C PHE A 893 4.91 -10.73 -28.00
N GLU A 894 4.25 -10.33 -29.08
CA GLU A 894 4.90 -9.62 -30.18
C GLU A 894 4.84 -8.12 -29.92
N MET A 895 5.99 -7.46 -29.74
CA MET A 895 6.05 -6.03 -29.40
C MET A 895 6.40 -5.17 -30.62
N GLY A 896 5.89 -3.94 -30.65
CA GLY A 896 6.14 -2.99 -31.73
C GLY A 896 6.13 -1.52 -31.27
N PRO A 897 6.67 -0.60 -32.10
CA PRO A 897 6.84 0.80 -31.74
C PRO A 897 5.59 1.68 -31.98
N THR A 898 4.55 1.11 -32.60
CA THR A 898 3.30 1.82 -32.91
C THR A 898 2.09 1.05 -32.38
N PRO A 899 1.01 1.74 -31.96
CA PRO A 899 -0.25 1.09 -31.60
C PRO A 899 -0.75 0.12 -32.66
N SER A 900 -1.28 -1.02 -32.23
CA SER A 900 -1.94 -2.01 -33.09
C SER A 900 -3.45 -2.06 -32.83
N ALA A 901 -4.19 -2.86 -33.60
CA ALA A 901 -5.61 -3.12 -33.34
C ALA A 901 -5.84 -4.25 -32.32
N TRP A 902 -4.79 -4.92 -31.83
CA TRP A 902 -4.91 -6.03 -30.87
C TRP A 902 -5.62 -5.59 -29.59
N GLY A 903 -6.46 -6.47 -29.02
CA GLY A 903 -7.19 -6.17 -27.78
C GLY A 903 -8.37 -5.20 -27.93
N THR A 904 -8.67 -4.72 -29.15
CA THR A 904 -9.79 -3.79 -29.38
C THR A 904 -11.08 -4.54 -29.77
N PRO A 905 -12.27 -4.06 -29.37
CA PRO A 905 -13.55 -4.60 -29.85
C PRO A 905 -13.67 -4.58 -31.37
N GLU A 906 -13.08 -3.58 -32.04
CA GLU A 906 -13.05 -3.44 -33.49
C GLU A 906 -12.27 -4.58 -34.17
N ALA A 907 -11.29 -5.17 -33.48
CA ALA A 907 -10.57 -6.38 -33.91
C ALA A 907 -11.23 -7.69 -33.43
N GLY A 908 -12.38 -7.62 -32.76
CA GLY A 908 -13.13 -8.78 -32.29
C GLY A 908 -12.82 -9.21 -30.85
N ALA A 909 -12.05 -8.42 -30.08
CA ALA A 909 -11.79 -8.69 -28.67
C ALA A 909 -13.03 -8.46 -27.81
N THR A 910 -13.18 -9.25 -26.76
CA THR A 910 -14.12 -9.03 -25.67
C THR A 910 -13.50 -8.14 -24.61
N LEU A 911 -14.35 -7.39 -23.90
CA LEU A 911 -13.93 -6.57 -22.77
C LEU A 911 -14.00 -7.39 -21.47
N PRO A 912 -13.21 -7.03 -20.44
CA PRO A 912 -13.29 -7.68 -19.13
C PRO A 912 -14.71 -7.67 -18.57
N PRO A 913 -15.06 -8.63 -17.69
CA PRO A 913 -16.35 -8.64 -17.01
C PRO A 913 -16.67 -7.30 -16.33
N SER A 914 -17.95 -6.96 -16.24
CA SER A 914 -18.45 -5.82 -15.48
C SER A 914 -19.76 -6.23 -14.84
N LEU A 915 -20.07 -5.67 -13.66
CA LEU A 915 -21.33 -5.92 -12.97
C LEU A 915 -22.54 -5.60 -13.89
N THR A 916 -22.51 -4.45 -14.55
CA THR A 916 -23.47 -4.09 -15.59
C THR A 916 -22.98 -4.62 -16.94
N PRO A 917 -23.82 -5.32 -17.73
CA PRO A 917 -23.45 -5.69 -19.09
C PRO A 917 -23.26 -4.45 -19.99
N TRP A 918 -22.24 -4.48 -20.86
CA TRP A 918 -22.03 -3.42 -21.85
C TRP A 918 -23.30 -3.16 -22.69
N GLY A 919 -23.68 -1.89 -22.81
CA GLY A 919 -24.91 -1.44 -23.48
C GLY A 919 -26.16 -1.40 -22.59
N SER A 920 -26.04 -1.78 -21.32
CA SER A 920 -27.08 -1.59 -20.30
C SER A 920 -26.76 -0.38 -19.42
N THR A 921 -27.75 0.08 -18.65
CA THR A 921 -27.59 1.18 -17.68
C THR A 921 -27.73 0.62 -16.27
N PRO A 922 -26.80 0.93 -15.34
CA PRO A 922 -26.93 0.53 -13.95
C PRO A 922 -28.12 1.26 -13.30
N ALA A 923 -28.77 0.62 -12.33
CA ALA A 923 -29.89 1.19 -11.61
C ALA A 923 -29.78 0.91 -10.12
N ALA A 924 -30.12 1.91 -9.31
CA ALA A 924 -30.28 1.73 -7.87
C ALA A 924 -31.54 0.92 -7.58
N ARG A 925 -31.60 0.31 -6.39
CA ARG A 925 -32.82 -0.35 -5.93
C ARG A 925 -33.97 0.64 -5.80
N VAL A 926 -35.18 0.16 -6.01
CA VAL A 926 -36.41 0.92 -5.76
C VAL A 926 -37.00 0.46 -4.44
N ASP A 927 -36.87 1.31 -3.43
CA ASP A 927 -37.48 1.16 -2.10
C ASP A 927 -38.97 1.53 -2.17
N LEU A 928 -39.83 0.52 -2.02
CA LEU A 928 -41.28 0.61 -2.05
C LEU A 928 -41.88 1.08 -0.71
N THR A 929 -41.07 1.14 0.34
CA THR A 929 -41.47 1.52 1.71
C THR A 929 -41.32 3.02 1.98
N ARG A 930 -40.43 3.72 1.26
CA ARG A 930 -40.14 5.17 1.40
C ARG A 930 -41.36 6.07 1.54
N ASP A 931 -42.34 5.92 0.64
CA ASP A 931 -43.56 6.74 0.59
C ASP A 931 -44.80 5.97 1.06
N ALA A 932 -44.62 4.79 1.66
CA ALA A 932 -45.70 3.93 2.10
C ALA A 932 -46.27 4.38 3.45
N VAL A 933 -47.54 4.05 3.70
CA VAL A 933 -48.12 4.16 5.04
C VAL A 933 -47.97 2.82 5.74
N VAL A 934 -47.13 2.78 6.76
CA VAL A 934 -46.87 1.56 7.56
C VAL A 934 -47.63 1.61 8.88
N THR A 935 -48.38 0.55 9.14
CA THR A 935 -49.15 0.38 10.39
C THR A 935 -48.88 -0.98 11.03
N CYS A 936 -48.97 -1.04 12.36
CA CYS A 936 -48.90 -2.29 13.12
C CYS A 936 -50.06 -2.31 14.13
N GLY A 937 -50.90 -3.35 14.08
CA GLY A 937 -52.10 -3.40 14.93
C GLY A 937 -53.10 -2.24 14.69
N GLY A 938 -53.01 -1.56 13.53
CA GLY A 938 -53.83 -0.40 13.18
C GLY A 938 -53.24 0.97 13.56
N GLU A 939 -52.11 1.02 14.27
CA GLU A 939 -51.40 2.25 14.61
C GLU A 939 -50.25 2.52 13.63
N LYS A 940 -49.98 3.80 13.30
CA LYS A 940 -48.84 4.16 12.45
C LYS A 940 -47.51 3.90 13.16
N VAL A 941 -46.57 3.27 12.47
CA VAL A 941 -45.23 2.93 12.99
C VAL A 941 -44.14 3.46 12.05
N PRO A 942 -43.95 4.80 11.95
CA PRO A 942 -42.99 5.39 11.03
C PRO A 942 -41.54 5.02 11.34
N TRP A 943 -41.24 4.63 12.57
CA TRP A 943 -39.92 4.15 12.99
C TRP A 943 -39.49 2.84 12.29
N LEU A 944 -40.44 2.08 11.72
CA LEU A 944 -40.10 0.81 11.05
C LEU A 944 -39.59 1.01 9.61
N VAL A 945 -39.60 2.25 9.12
CA VAL A 945 -39.22 2.67 7.75
C VAL A 945 -38.55 4.04 7.78
N ASP A 946 -37.77 4.34 8.83
CA ASP A 946 -37.10 5.64 9.00
C ASP A 946 -35.66 5.70 8.45
N ASP A 947 -35.23 4.67 7.71
CA ASP A 947 -33.89 4.49 7.16
C ASP A 947 -32.80 4.52 8.27
N ASP A 948 -33.05 3.89 9.43
CA ASP A 948 -32.16 3.86 10.59
C ASP A 948 -32.21 2.51 11.36
N ALA A 949 -31.15 1.72 11.24
CA ALA A 949 -30.98 0.43 11.93
C ALA A 949 -30.83 0.55 13.46
N THR A 950 -30.86 1.76 14.02
CA THR A 950 -30.74 2.01 15.46
C THR A 950 -32.06 2.37 16.14
N SER A 951 -33.10 2.70 15.37
CA SER A 951 -34.47 2.78 15.85
C SER A 951 -34.99 1.35 16.06
N ASP A 952 -35.73 1.05 17.13
CA ASP A 952 -36.43 -0.24 17.25
C ASP A 952 -37.74 -0.16 18.04
N GLY A 953 -38.65 -1.09 17.76
CA GLY A 953 -39.97 -1.12 18.38
C GLY A 953 -40.64 -2.49 18.38
N GLU A 954 -41.62 -2.64 19.26
CA GLU A 954 -42.44 -3.85 19.38
C GLU A 954 -43.55 -3.89 18.32
N LEU A 955 -43.69 -5.04 17.66
CA LEU A 955 -44.75 -5.33 16.70
C LEU A 955 -46.01 -5.85 17.43
N ARG A 956 -46.98 -4.96 17.65
CA ARG A 956 -48.25 -5.26 18.34
C ARG A 956 -49.33 -5.86 17.42
N GLY A 957 -48.92 -6.65 16.43
CA GLY A 957 -49.81 -7.26 15.44
C GLY A 957 -49.13 -7.44 14.09
N ALA A 958 -49.94 -7.71 13.06
CA ALA A 958 -49.44 -7.73 11.68
C ALA A 958 -48.99 -6.32 11.27
N VAL A 959 -47.86 -6.23 10.57
CA VAL A 959 -47.42 -5.00 9.92
C VAL A 959 -48.11 -4.94 8.56
N GLU A 960 -48.85 -3.87 8.29
CA GLU A 960 -49.48 -3.60 7.00
C GLU A 960 -48.84 -2.36 6.37
N VAL A 961 -48.33 -2.53 5.15
CA VAL A 961 -47.70 -1.51 4.32
C VAL A 961 -48.65 -1.19 3.17
N ALA A 962 -49.21 0.03 3.15
CA ALA A 962 -49.95 0.53 2.00
C ALA A 962 -48.99 1.27 1.07
N LEU A 963 -48.74 0.69 -0.11
CA LEU A 963 -47.80 1.24 -1.08
C LEU A 963 -48.34 2.52 -1.71
N ALA A 964 -47.45 3.44 -2.08
CA ALA A 964 -47.82 4.67 -2.77
C ALA A 964 -48.45 4.40 -4.15
N ALA A 965 -48.04 3.32 -4.80
CA ALA A 965 -48.63 2.80 -6.04
C ALA A 965 -48.51 1.27 -6.08
N PRO A 966 -49.40 0.56 -6.82
CA PRO A 966 -49.27 -0.87 -7.00
C PRO A 966 -47.91 -1.26 -7.63
N ALA A 967 -47.19 -2.18 -6.99
CA ALA A 967 -45.85 -2.59 -7.41
C ALA A 967 -45.63 -4.10 -7.24
N VAL A 968 -44.65 -4.66 -7.95
CA VAL A 968 -44.19 -6.03 -7.77
C VAL A 968 -43.11 -6.04 -6.68
N VAL A 969 -43.31 -6.80 -5.61
CA VAL A 969 -42.34 -6.92 -4.51
C VAL A 969 -41.37 -8.06 -4.85
N GLY A 970 -40.10 -7.73 -5.08
CA GLY A 970 -39.05 -8.67 -5.46
C GLY A 970 -38.26 -9.21 -4.27
N ALA A 971 -38.04 -8.37 -3.27
CA ALA A 971 -37.36 -8.75 -2.04
C ALA A 971 -37.81 -7.85 -0.88
N TYR A 972 -37.36 -8.21 0.32
CA TYR A 972 -37.52 -7.41 1.52
C TYR A 972 -36.34 -7.62 2.45
N THR A 973 -36.07 -6.64 3.32
CA THR A 973 -35.11 -6.78 4.41
C THR A 973 -35.82 -6.70 5.75
N LEU A 974 -35.30 -7.43 6.73
CA LEU A 974 -35.68 -7.27 8.14
C LEU A 974 -34.43 -6.93 8.94
N THR A 975 -34.51 -5.91 9.78
CA THR A 975 -33.40 -5.52 10.65
C THR A 975 -33.69 -5.93 12.10
N SER A 976 -32.81 -6.76 12.68
CA SER A 976 -32.98 -7.24 14.07
C SER A 976 -32.97 -6.09 15.07
N ALA A 977 -33.78 -6.21 16.12
CA ALA A 977 -33.83 -5.23 17.21
C ALA A 977 -32.69 -5.44 18.24
N SER A 978 -32.69 -4.62 19.29
CA SER A 978 -31.75 -4.73 20.41
C SER A 978 -31.92 -5.99 21.29
N ASP A 979 -33.09 -6.66 21.26
CA ASP A 979 -33.42 -7.84 22.07
C ASP A 979 -33.49 -9.12 21.21
N GLU A 980 -32.55 -10.04 21.42
CA GLU A 980 -32.46 -11.33 20.70
C GLU A 980 -33.68 -12.22 20.90
N ALA A 981 -34.28 -12.23 22.10
CA ALA A 981 -35.45 -13.07 22.38
C ALA A 981 -36.68 -12.66 21.56
N ALA A 982 -36.68 -11.43 21.04
CA ALA A 982 -37.77 -10.81 20.29
C ALA A 982 -37.60 -10.88 18.77
N ASP A 983 -36.49 -11.40 18.25
CA ASP A 983 -36.30 -11.48 16.80
C ASP A 983 -37.31 -12.43 16.15
N PRO A 984 -37.85 -12.08 14.97
CA PRO A 984 -38.66 -13.00 14.19
C PRO A 984 -37.87 -14.27 13.81
N ALA A 985 -38.45 -15.44 14.09
CA ALA A 985 -37.91 -16.75 13.69
C ALA A 985 -38.71 -17.40 12.55
N SER A 986 -40.01 -17.08 12.46
CA SER A 986 -40.90 -17.54 11.39
C SER A 986 -41.91 -16.46 11.05
N TRP A 987 -42.21 -16.25 9.77
CA TRP A 987 -43.16 -15.24 9.31
C TRP A 987 -43.74 -15.55 7.93
N VAL A 988 -44.83 -14.86 7.59
CA VAL A 988 -45.44 -14.87 6.26
C VAL A 988 -45.54 -13.45 5.75
N LEU A 989 -45.09 -13.23 4.52
CA LEU A 989 -45.29 -12.01 3.75
C LEU A 989 -46.42 -12.24 2.75
N GLU A 990 -47.47 -11.42 2.83
CA GLU A 990 -48.62 -11.47 1.92
C GLU A 990 -48.76 -10.16 1.14
N GLY A 991 -49.30 -10.22 -0.06
CA GLY A 991 -49.61 -9.05 -0.88
C GLY A 991 -51.08 -9.08 -1.33
N ALA A 992 -51.71 -7.91 -1.40
CA ALA A 992 -53.06 -7.75 -1.93
C ALA A 992 -53.12 -6.79 -3.12
N THR A 993 -53.86 -7.21 -4.13
CA THR A 993 -54.30 -6.38 -5.25
C THR A 993 -55.32 -5.33 -4.80
N ASP A 994 -55.64 -4.36 -5.67
CA ASP A 994 -56.59 -3.27 -5.37
C ASP A 994 -58.00 -3.76 -5.00
N ASP A 995 -58.40 -4.92 -5.51
CA ASP A 995 -59.67 -5.59 -5.19
C ASP A 995 -59.65 -6.30 -3.81
N GLY A 996 -58.53 -6.25 -3.09
CA GLY A 996 -58.39 -6.74 -1.72
C GLY A 996 -58.12 -8.23 -1.57
N ILE A 997 -57.77 -8.93 -2.65
CA ILE A 997 -57.42 -10.35 -2.62
C ILE A 997 -55.99 -10.52 -2.11
N TRP A 998 -55.83 -11.13 -0.93
CA TRP A 998 -54.52 -11.43 -0.35
C TRP A 998 -53.97 -12.76 -0.86
N ARG A 999 -52.67 -12.77 -1.18
CA ARG A 999 -51.90 -13.97 -1.51
C ARG A 999 -50.57 -13.98 -0.75
N VAL A 1000 -50.07 -15.17 -0.44
CA VAL A 1000 -48.71 -15.33 0.11
C VAL A 1000 -47.70 -14.98 -0.99
N LEU A 1001 -46.78 -14.08 -0.69
CA LEU A 1001 -45.63 -13.75 -1.53
C LEU A 1001 -44.41 -14.57 -1.09
N ASP A 1002 -44.16 -14.63 0.22
CA ASP A 1002 -43.06 -15.40 0.80
C ASP A 1002 -43.43 -15.96 2.18
N ALA A 1003 -42.77 -17.03 2.59
CA ALA A 1003 -42.84 -17.60 3.92
C ALA A 1003 -41.46 -18.09 4.36
N ARG A 1004 -41.11 -17.79 5.61
CA ARG A 1004 -39.83 -18.15 6.23
C ARG A 1004 -40.08 -18.82 7.57
N ASP A 1005 -39.25 -19.81 7.87
CA ASP A 1005 -39.33 -20.61 9.09
C ASP A 1005 -37.92 -21.03 9.51
N GLY A 1006 -37.63 -20.98 10.81
CA GLY A 1006 -36.32 -21.36 11.35
C GLY A 1006 -35.20 -20.36 11.04
N GLU A 1007 -35.54 -19.09 10.82
CA GLU A 1007 -34.58 -18.02 10.59
C GLU A 1007 -33.99 -17.50 11.91
N GLY A 1008 -32.78 -16.94 11.86
CA GLY A 1008 -32.13 -16.34 13.03
C GLY A 1008 -31.29 -15.11 12.69
N PHE A 1009 -31.00 -14.28 13.68
CA PHE A 1009 -30.17 -13.09 13.53
C PHE A 1009 -28.90 -13.25 14.37
N PRO A 1010 -27.78 -13.71 13.78
CA PRO A 1010 -26.54 -13.97 14.53
C PRO A 1010 -25.95 -12.72 15.19
N TRP A 1011 -26.30 -11.52 14.70
CA TRP A 1011 -25.81 -10.25 15.24
C TRP A 1011 -26.96 -9.28 15.52
N ARG A 1012 -26.73 -8.34 16.44
CA ARG A 1012 -27.70 -7.26 16.76
C ARG A 1012 -27.61 -6.15 15.74
N ARG A 1013 -28.75 -5.49 15.46
CA ARG A 1013 -28.88 -4.45 14.42
C ARG A 1013 -28.35 -4.91 13.06
N GLN A 1014 -28.57 -6.20 12.75
CA GLN A 1014 -28.23 -6.80 11.48
C GLN A 1014 -29.38 -6.62 10.49
N VAL A 1015 -29.07 -6.11 9.30
CA VAL A 1015 -29.97 -6.13 8.14
C VAL A 1015 -29.87 -7.49 7.46
N ARG A 1016 -30.96 -8.26 7.40
CA ARG A 1016 -31.01 -9.53 6.66
C ARG A 1016 -31.93 -9.43 5.44
N PRO A 1017 -31.45 -9.79 4.23
CA PRO A 1017 -32.27 -9.78 3.02
C PRO A 1017 -33.00 -11.10 2.77
N PHE A 1018 -34.15 -11.02 2.10
CA PHE A 1018 -34.98 -12.15 1.73
C PHE A 1018 -35.60 -11.94 0.35
N GLY A 1019 -35.28 -12.79 -0.62
CA GLY A 1019 -35.87 -12.78 -1.95
C GLY A 1019 -37.28 -13.37 -1.97
N VAL A 1020 -38.15 -12.79 -2.79
CA VAL A 1020 -39.48 -13.31 -3.11
C VAL A 1020 -39.38 -14.17 -4.37
N ALA A 1021 -39.29 -15.49 -4.21
CA ALA A 1021 -39.02 -16.41 -5.32
C ALA A 1021 -40.09 -16.39 -6.43
N THR A 1022 -41.32 -15.99 -6.12
CA THR A 1022 -42.40 -15.84 -7.12
C THR A 1022 -43.19 -14.57 -6.83
N PRO A 1023 -42.72 -13.40 -7.30
CA PRO A 1023 -43.30 -12.10 -6.97
C PRO A 1023 -44.79 -11.95 -7.35
N GLY A 1024 -45.23 -12.71 -8.36
CA GLY A 1024 -46.57 -12.58 -8.95
C GLY A 1024 -46.76 -11.23 -9.65
N GLY A 1025 -48.01 -10.74 -9.73
CA GLY A 1025 -48.33 -9.41 -10.30
C GLY A 1025 -48.27 -8.25 -9.30
N PRO A 1026 -48.55 -7.00 -9.71
CA PRO A 1026 -48.52 -5.85 -8.80
C PRO A 1026 -49.48 -5.99 -7.62
N VAL A 1027 -49.07 -5.50 -6.45
CA VAL A 1027 -49.86 -5.44 -5.20
C VAL A 1027 -49.91 -4.01 -4.69
N ALA A 1028 -51.01 -3.59 -4.08
CA ALA A 1028 -51.19 -2.26 -3.50
C ALA A 1028 -50.95 -2.23 -1.99
N ARG A 1029 -51.08 -3.40 -1.34
CA ARG A 1029 -50.83 -3.57 0.10
C ARG A 1029 -49.98 -4.81 0.33
N VAL A 1030 -49.11 -4.72 1.32
CA VAL A 1030 -48.26 -5.82 1.78
C VAL A 1030 -48.49 -6.01 3.28
N ARG A 1031 -48.43 -7.26 3.74
CA ARG A 1031 -48.62 -7.61 5.15
C ARG A 1031 -47.56 -8.60 5.61
N LEU A 1032 -46.83 -8.25 6.66
CA LEU A 1032 -45.92 -9.13 7.36
C LEU A 1032 -46.57 -9.64 8.65
N ARG A 1033 -46.71 -10.96 8.78
CA ARG A 1033 -47.16 -11.62 10.00
C ARG A 1033 -46.04 -12.46 10.60
N VAL A 1034 -45.50 -12.01 11.73
CA VAL A 1034 -44.56 -12.82 12.53
C VAL A 1034 -45.36 -13.92 13.24
N LEU A 1035 -44.96 -15.17 13.02
CA LEU A 1035 -45.60 -16.36 13.57
C LEU A 1035 -44.90 -16.86 14.83
N ALA A 1036 -43.58 -16.70 14.89
CA ALA A 1036 -42.75 -17.10 16.03
C ALA A 1036 -41.54 -16.17 16.18
N THR A 1037 -41.05 -16.06 17.41
CA THR A 1037 -39.80 -15.35 17.75
C THR A 1037 -38.80 -16.33 18.36
N ALA A 1038 -37.52 -15.96 18.35
CA ALA A 1038 -36.44 -16.84 18.83
C ALA A 1038 -36.61 -17.25 20.30
N GLY A 1039 -37.07 -16.34 21.17
CA GLY A 1039 -37.24 -16.57 22.61
C GLY A 1039 -38.69 -16.61 23.10
N GLY A 1040 -39.67 -16.54 22.21
CA GLY A 1040 -41.09 -16.46 22.57
C GLY A 1040 -41.53 -15.09 23.15
N ALA A 1041 -40.67 -14.08 23.09
CA ALA A 1041 -41.01 -12.69 23.44
C ALA A 1041 -41.89 -12.05 22.36
N ALA A 1042 -42.47 -10.88 22.66
CA ALA A 1042 -43.19 -10.09 21.67
C ALA A 1042 -42.23 -9.65 20.54
N PRO A 1043 -42.60 -9.83 19.26
CA PRO A 1043 -41.69 -9.57 18.16
C PRO A 1043 -41.25 -8.11 18.10
N ARG A 1044 -39.96 -7.88 17.83
CA ARG A 1044 -39.38 -6.55 17.64
C ARG A 1044 -38.59 -6.50 16.34
N LEU A 1045 -38.61 -5.33 15.71
CA LEU A 1045 -37.76 -5.02 14.55
C LEU A 1045 -37.20 -3.61 14.71
N ALA A 1046 -36.09 -3.37 14.03
CA ALA A 1046 -35.61 -2.02 13.76
C ALA A 1046 -36.27 -1.48 12.49
N GLU A 1047 -36.15 -2.23 11.39
CA GLU A 1047 -36.55 -1.76 10.07
C GLU A 1047 -37.14 -2.88 9.19
N LEU A 1048 -38.04 -2.50 8.28
CA LEU A 1048 -38.59 -3.31 7.19
C LEU A 1048 -38.47 -2.51 5.88
N GLU A 1049 -37.62 -2.95 4.95
CA GLU A 1049 -37.58 -2.39 3.58
C GLU A 1049 -38.26 -3.37 2.62
N LEU A 1050 -39.10 -2.87 1.71
CA LEU A 1050 -39.63 -3.65 0.58
C LEU A 1050 -39.00 -3.13 -0.70
N THR A 1051 -38.45 -4.00 -1.55
CA THR A 1051 -37.84 -3.59 -2.81
C THR A 1051 -38.58 -4.13 -4.03
N ALA A 1052 -38.57 -3.35 -5.11
CA ALA A 1052 -39.19 -3.74 -6.37
C ALA A 1052 -38.49 -4.97 -6.98
N GLY A 1053 -39.28 -5.83 -7.64
CA GLY A 1053 -38.80 -7.05 -8.32
C GLY A 1053 -38.73 -6.98 -9.83
#